data_AF-A0A2V7K4C7-F1
#
_entry.id   AF-A0A2V7K4C7-F1
#
_cell.length_a   1.000
_cell.length_b   1.000
_cell.length_c   1.000
_cell.angle_alpha   90.00
_cell.angle_beta   90.00
_cell.angle_gamma   90.00
#
_symmetry.space_group_name_H-M   'P 1'
#
loop_
_entity.id
_entity.type
_entity.pdbx_description
1 polymer ?
#
loop_
_entity_poly.entity_id
_entity_poly.type
_entity_poly.pdbx_seq_one_letter_code
_entity_poly.pdbx_strand_id
1 'polypeptide(L)'
;MNAEQQIVNDVTQLNPVPVWAVARPTSIEEVQEAMRRTNGPISVGGGHFSMGGQTASPGSLHLDMRAFNRVIAFSPVDKTIRVQSGIRWCDIQRFVDPHGLAVSIMQTYANFSVGGSISVNVHGRYVGLGPLILSLRSLKLVTASGEPIEASPQHNAEIFYGACGGYGALGVIVEAELELADNKRVERSHAKLATREYAAYFRDRVRNSPTALFHNADLYAPHYSRVRAVTWSETKKPVTTPFRLQPQRRSYPLENYFLWAVSETPFGKWRREFIIDPLLYLFPKVHWRNFEAGYDAAELEPPSRKHRTYVLQEYFVPVERFDEFVPKMNEILQRHRVNVLNISVRHALPDPGSLLAWAPRESFAFVLYYKQRTRENARERVAVWTRELIDAVLSVGGSYYLPYQPHATPEQFHRAYPRAKELFALKKKLDPAYRIRNLLWDKYYAPAPAATTVSTSSEFHAVYSDTKWHDAFYRFLQNVYRIFPEDRFHTLIKNACAAHADDESIYRYIQYRLASIKPPLSELFYALPSLAKQKAEMARQTLELLGERRDIDGYVEIGSTGRYASVLKKRLRLRGTLAMVSDVAPTRSPVDIVERGQLAPLGTWVPLDNYAPIGADRIPDESVDFVSCYIGLHHIEPRGLEPFVRSIRRIVRPGGVFILRDHDVKTKEMDTFVSLAHTVFNAGLGVPWETNRQELRHFAPVATWTQRLEAVGFRDSGKRLLQAHDPSDNVLLAYTRI
;
A
#
# COMPACT_ATOMS: atom_id res chain seq x y z
N MET A 1 42.91 -1.08 8.75
CA MET A 1 42.03 -2.20 9.12
C MET A 1 40.61 -1.65 9.18
N ASN A 2 39.75 -1.98 8.21
CA ASN A 2 38.34 -1.56 8.24
C ASN A 2 37.66 -2.27 9.42
N ALA A 3 37.33 -1.54 10.48
CA ALA A 3 36.47 -2.07 11.52
C ALA A 3 35.16 -2.52 10.86
N GLU A 4 34.75 -3.78 11.09
CA GLU A 4 33.47 -4.29 10.58
C GLU A 4 32.35 -3.32 11.01
N GLN A 5 31.65 -2.78 10.02
CA GLN A 5 30.56 -1.82 10.24
C GLN A 5 29.44 -2.52 11.02
N GLN A 6 29.11 -2.01 12.21
CA GLN A 6 28.05 -2.61 13.04
C GLN A 6 26.68 -2.33 12.40
N ILE A 7 25.87 -3.37 12.23
CA ILE A 7 24.53 -3.28 11.61
C ILE A 7 23.46 -3.65 12.64
N VAL A 8 22.48 -2.78 12.80
CA VAL A 8 21.23 -3.06 13.53
C VAL A 8 20.14 -3.29 12.51
N ASN A 9 19.34 -4.34 12.69
CA ASN A 9 18.23 -4.66 11.80
C ASN A 9 17.02 -5.12 12.62
N ASP A 10 15.85 -4.99 12.03
CA ASP A 10 14.62 -5.50 12.60
C ASP A 10 14.37 -6.98 12.23
N VAL A 11 13.34 -7.56 12.86
CA VAL A 11 12.96 -8.96 12.68
C VAL A 11 12.67 -9.34 11.23
N THR A 12 12.27 -8.40 10.36
CA THR A 12 11.99 -8.70 8.94
C THR A 12 13.24 -8.79 8.08
N GLN A 13 14.36 -8.27 8.59
CA GLN A 13 15.63 -8.09 7.90
C GLN A 13 15.60 -7.13 6.69
N LEU A 14 14.53 -6.35 6.52
CA LEU A 14 14.38 -5.42 5.39
C LEU A 14 15.11 -4.08 5.58
N ASN A 15 15.49 -3.74 6.81
CA ASN A 15 16.04 -2.42 7.15
C ASN A 15 17.38 -2.55 7.88
N PRO A 16 18.43 -3.10 7.25
CA PRO A 16 19.77 -3.09 7.83
C PRO A 16 20.27 -1.65 7.92
N VAL A 17 20.58 -1.18 9.14
CA VAL A 17 21.06 0.17 9.41
C VAL A 17 22.47 0.11 9.97
N PRO A 18 23.47 0.71 9.28
CA PRO A 18 24.81 0.85 9.82
C PRO A 18 24.84 1.87 10.96
N VAL A 19 25.34 1.46 12.12
CA VAL A 19 25.47 2.28 13.32
C VAL A 19 26.94 2.53 13.64
N TRP A 20 27.23 3.59 14.39
CA TRP A 20 28.58 3.92 14.83
C TRP A 20 29.08 2.93 15.89
N ALA A 21 28.24 2.63 16.88
CA ALA A 21 28.53 1.68 17.94
C ALA A 21 27.23 1.17 18.59
N VAL A 22 27.31 0.05 19.30
CA VAL A 22 26.25 -0.49 20.16
C VAL A 22 26.70 -0.45 21.62
N ALA A 23 25.88 0.11 22.51
CA ALA A 23 26.04 0.02 23.96
C ALA A 23 24.89 -0.81 24.58
N ARG A 24 25.19 -1.57 25.64
CA ARG A 24 24.25 -2.49 26.31
C ARG A 24 24.15 -2.16 27.80
N PRO A 25 23.53 -1.04 28.16
CA PRO A 25 23.48 -0.59 29.54
C PRO A 25 22.56 -1.49 30.40
N THR A 26 22.88 -1.54 31.69
CA THR A 26 22.16 -2.26 32.75
C THR A 26 21.74 -1.34 33.91
N SER A 27 22.26 -0.11 33.93
CA SER A 27 21.90 0.96 34.89
C SER A 27 21.64 2.31 34.18
N ILE A 28 20.96 3.24 34.86
CA ILE A 28 20.65 4.57 34.28
C ILE A 28 21.96 5.34 34.05
N GLU A 29 22.92 5.17 34.95
CA GLU A 29 24.25 5.76 34.89
C GLU A 29 25.00 5.28 33.63
N GLU A 30 24.89 3.99 33.29
CA GLU A 30 25.47 3.43 32.06
C GLU A 30 24.79 3.97 30.80
N VAL A 31 23.48 4.24 30.83
CA VAL A 31 22.78 4.95 29.74
C VAL A 31 23.37 6.35 29.56
N GLN A 32 23.48 7.11 30.66
CA GLN A 32 24.02 8.48 30.64
C GLN A 32 25.48 8.51 30.18
N GLU A 33 26.31 7.59 30.66
CA GLU A 33 27.71 7.45 30.24
C GLU A 33 27.81 7.13 28.75
N ALA A 34 27.02 6.17 28.26
CA ALA A 34 26.99 5.86 26.83
C ALA A 34 26.62 7.08 25.99
N MET A 35 25.59 7.84 26.39
CA MET A 35 25.15 9.04 25.68
C MET A 35 26.19 10.18 25.71
N ARG A 36 27.08 10.24 26.72
CA ARG A 36 28.16 11.23 26.79
C ARG A 36 29.33 10.92 25.83
N ARG A 37 29.45 9.68 25.32
CA ARG A 37 30.52 9.27 24.41
C ARG A 37 30.42 9.84 22.98
N THR A 38 29.30 10.47 22.63
CA THR A 38 29.09 11.00 21.27
C THR A 38 28.24 12.25 21.30
N ASN A 39 28.54 13.23 20.44
CA ASN A 39 27.62 14.34 20.15
C ASN A 39 26.70 14.04 18.95
N GLY A 40 26.90 12.89 18.30
CA GLY A 40 26.12 12.45 17.15
C GLY A 40 24.78 11.83 17.52
N PRO A 41 24.11 11.22 16.52
CA PRO A 41 22.80 10.60 16.70
C PRO A 41 22.83 9.44 17.70
N ILE A 42 21.72 9.25 18.39
CA ILE A 42 21.48 8.16 19.34
C ILE A 42 20.17 7.48 18.93
N SER A 43 20.20 6.16 18.83
CA SER A 43 19.01 5.34 18.62
C SER A 43 18.85 4.35 19.78
N VAL A 44 17.62 3.88 19.99
CA VAL A 44 17.30 2.97 21.11
C VAL A 44 16.53 1.75 20.58
N GLY A 45 16.94 0.56 21.02
CA GLY A 45 16.36 -0.71 20.60
C GLY A 45 16.06 -1.63 21.78
N GLY A 46 14.91 -2.31 21.69
CA GLY A 46 14.53 -3.38 22.60
C GLY A 46 14.47 -4.73 21.87
N GLY A 47 13.27 -5.33 21.78
CA GLY A 47 13.08 -6.62 21.10
C GLY A 47 13.23 -6.63 19.57
N HIS A 48 13.39 -5.47 18.92
CA HIS A 48 13.57 -5.30 17.46
C HIS A 48 12.40 -5.85 16.59
N PHE A 49 11.19 -5.91 17.15
CA PHE A 49 10.00 -6.43 16.46
C PHE A 49 9.25 -5.40 15.61
N SER A 50 9.56 -4.10 15.71
CA SER A 50 9.05 -3.08 14.78
C SER A 50 9.65 -3.32 13.39
N MET A 51 8.85 -3.29 12.34
CA MET A 51 9.18 -3.78 10.99
C MET A 51 9.39 -2.65 9.96
N GLY A 52 10.00 -1.53 10.37
CA GLY A 52 10.15 -0.36 9.49
C GLY A 52 11.27 0.61 9.85
N GLY A 53 12.32 0.16 10.56
CA GLY A 53 13.46 1.01 10.88
C GLY A 53 13.30 1.92 12.11
N GLN A 54 12.26 1.72 12.93
CA GLN A 54 12.03 2.47 14.18
C GLN A 54 13.13 2.21 15.23
N THR A 55 13.94 1.17 15.04
CA THR A 55 14.97 0.71 15.98
C THR A 55 16.28 1.49 15.88
N ALA A 56 16.64 2.03 14.72
CA ALA A 56 17.98 2.57 14.46
C ALA A 56 17.98 3.77 13.50
N SER A 57 19.05 4.55 13.52
CA SER A 57 19.35 5.61 12.54
C SER A 57 20.82 5.47 12.07
N PRO A 58 21.13 5.77 10.79
CA PRO A 58 22.49 5.70 10.28
C PRO A 58 23.50 6.50 11.12
N GLY A 59 24.64 5.89 11.43
CA GLY A 59 25.74 6.53 12.17
C GLY A 59 25.43 6.80 13.64
N SER A 60 24.33 6.28 14.19
CA SER A 60 23.98 6.49 15.61
C SER A 60 24.81 5.63 16.57
N LEU A 61 24.94 6.08 17.82
CA LEU A 61 25.13 5.17 18.94
C LEU A 61 23.81 4.46 19.22
N HIS A 62 23.78 3.14 19.12
CA HIS A 62 22.61 2.34 19.40
C HIS A 62 22.62 1.83 20.84
N LEU A 63 21.60 2.21 21.63
CA LEU A 63 21.36 1.71 22.97
C LEU A 63 20.48 0.45 22.91
N ASP A 64 21.10 -0.71 23.10
CA ASP A 64 20.42 -2.00 23.20
C ASP A 64 19.99 -2.23 24.65
N MET A 65 18.70 -2.02 24.90
CA MET A 65 18.12 -2.02 26.25
C MET A 65 17.77 -3.42 26.76
N ARG A 66 18.05 -4.50 26.02
CA ARG A 66 17.57 -5.86 26.38
C ARG A 66 18.12 -6.38 27.71
N ALA A 67 19.28 -5.89 28.14
CA ALA A 67 19.88 -6.21 29.45
C ALA A 67 19.34 -5.33 30.60
N PHE A 68 18.61 -4.26 30.29
CA PHE A 68 17.99 -3.32 31.23
C PHE A 68 16.59 -3.82 31.64
N ASN A 69 16.51 -4.94 32.37
CA ASN A 69 15.30 -5.76 32.47
C ASN A 69 14.86 -6.15 33.90
N ARG A 70 15.23 -5.39 34.92
CA ARG A 70 14.88 -5.66 36.33
C ARG A 70 13.44 -5.23 36.68
N VAL A 71 12.84 -5.94 37.63
CA VAL A 71 11.67 -5.46 38.39
C VAL A 71 12.17 -4.53 39.49
N ILE A 72 11.62 -3.31 39.56
CA ILE A 72 12.04 -2.25 40.49
C ILE A 72 11.14 -2.21 41.72
N ALA A 73 9.83 -2.33 41.52
CA ALA A 73 8.84 -2.40 42.59
C ALA A 73 7.65 -3.25 42.17
N PHE A 74 6.96 -3.89 43.12
CA PHE A 74 5.79 -4.73 42.85
C PHE A 74 4.86 -4.72 44.06
N SER A 75 3.58 -4.43 43.84
CA SER A 75 2.52 -4.55 44.84
C SER A 75 1.44 -5.51 44.31
N PRO A 76 1.32 -6.74 44.85
CA PRO A 76 0.24 -7.64 44.47
C PRO A 76 -1.12 -7.16 44.99
N VAL A 77 -1.14 -6.38 46.07
CA VAL A 77 -2.37 -5.83 46.67
C VAL A 77 -2.91 -4.70 45.79
N ASP A 78 -2.05 -3.74 45.43
CA ASP A 78 -2.44 -2.61 44.57
C ASP A 78 -2.49 -2.99 43.09
N LYS A 79 -2.04 -4.21 42.75
CA LYS A 79 -1.92 -4.73 41.39
C LYS A 79 -1.07 -3.81 40.51
N THR A 80 0.09 -3.40 41.00
CA THR A 80 1.03 -2.54 40.27
C THR A 80 2.42 -3.16 40.19
N ILE A 81 3.14 -2.86 39.10
CA ILE A 81 4.54 -3.25 38.93
C ILE A 81 5.32 -2.11 38.26
N ARG A 82 6.47 -1.76 38.84
CA ARG A 82 7.45 -0.87 38.23
C ARG A 82 8.62 -1.70 37.71
N VAL A 83 8.96 -1.51 36.44
CA VAL A 83 9.98 -2.30 35.75
C VAL A 83 10.90 -1.43 34.92
N GLN A 84 12.11 -1.94 34.67
CA GLN A 84 13.01 -1.43 33.66
C GLN A 84 12.49 -1.75 32.24
N SER A 85 12.70 -0.82 31.31
CA SER A 85 12.07 -0.81 29.99
C SER A 85 12.50 -1.95 29.06
N GLY A 86 13.64 -2.59 29.31
CA GLY A 86 14.13 -3.74 28.56
C GLY A 86 13.45 -5.06 28.89
N ILE A 87 12.73 -5.15 30.02
CA ILE A 87 12.03 -6.38 30.42
C ILE A 87 10.98 -6.77 29.38
N ARG A 88 10.79 -8.07 29.15
CA ARG A 88 9.77 -8.56 28.23
C ARG A 88 8.48 -8.93 28.96
N TRP A 89 7.36 -8.89 28.24
CA TRP A 89 6.07 -9.26 28.83
C TRP A 89 6.02 -10.70 29.36
N CYS A 90 6.68 -11.65 28.68
CA CYS A 90 6.76 -13.03 29.15
C CYS A 90 7.59 -13.19 30.44
N ASP A 91 8.51 -12.25 30.70
CA ASP A 91 9.28 -12.22 31.95
C ASP A 91 8.39 -11.67 33.08
N ILE A 92 7.60 -10.62 32.81
CA ILE A 92 6.61 -10.08 33.75
C ILE A 92 5.54 -11.13 34.07
N GLN A 93 4.92 -11.76 33.06
CA GLN A 93 3.90 -12.79 33.26
C GLN A 93 4.39 -13.91 34.17
N ARG A 94 5.65 -14.37 34.00
CA ARG A 94 6.26 -15.38 34.88
C ARG A 94 6.43 -14.90 36.31
N PHE A 95 6.79 -13.63 36.49
CA PHE A 95 6.96 -13.03 37.81
C PHE A 95 5.63 -12.86 38.55
N VAL A 96 4.56 -12.44 37.87
CA VAL A 96 3.28 -12.11 38.50
C VAL A 96 2.30 -13.29 38.58
N ASP A 97 2.45 -14.33 37.76
CA ASP A 97 1.54 -15.49 37.74
C ASP A 97 1.40 -16.22 39.09
N PRO A 98 2.47 -16.44 39.88
CA PRO A 98 2.38 -17.04 41.22
C PRO A 98 1.48 -16.25 42.18
N HIS A 99 1.28 -14.96 41.94
CA HIS A 99 0.42 -14.08 42.73
C HIS A 99 -1.03 -14.03 42.21
N GLY A 100 -1.37 -14.85 41.20
CA GLY A 100 -2.69 -14.84 40.58
C GLY A 100 -2.93 -13.63 39.67
N LEU A 101 -1.88 -12.94 39.25
CA LEU A 101 -1.95 -11.71 38.46
C LEU A 101 -1.47 -11.91 37.02
N ALA A 102 -1.81 -10.94 36.17
CA ALA A 102 -1.55 -10.89 34.74
C ALA A 102 -1.26 -9.46 34.29
N VAL A 103 -0.63 -9.31 33.13
CA VAL A 103 -0.48 -7.99 32.49
C VAL A 103 -1.86 -7.49 32.02
N SER A 104 -2.15 -6.21 32.25
CA SER A 104 -3.45 -5.60 31.88
C SER A 104 -3.61 -5.40 30.38
N ILE A 105 -2.66 -4.73 29.74
CA ILE A 105 -2.66 -4.45 28.29
C ILE A 105 -1.28 -4.78 27.72
N MET A 106 -1.26 -5.53 26.62
CA MET A 106 -0.07 -5.85 25.83
C MET A 106 -0.50 -6.42 24.46
N GLN A 107 0.37 -6.39 23.47
CA GLN A 107 0.12 -7.12 22.21
C GLN A 107 0.03 -8.64 22.42
N THR A 108 -0.46 -9.36 21.41
CA THR A 108 -0.73 -10.82 21.48
C THR A 108 0.51 -11.65 21.81
N TYR A 109 1.69 -11.21 21.38
CA TYR A 109 2.96 -11.92 21.57
C TYR A 109 3.76 -11.33 22.74
N ALA A 110 4.30 -12.19 23.59
CA ALA A 110 4.88 -11.78 24.88
C ALA A 110 6.41 -11.50 24.85
N ASN A 111 7.08 -11.70 23.71
CA ASN A 111 8.54 -11.52 23.56
C ASN A 111 9.00 -10.05 23.50
N PHE A 112 8.07 -9.11 23.41
CA PHE A 112 8.36 -7.69 23.21
C PHE A 112 8.80 -7.05 24.52
N SER A 113 9.70 -6.06 24.44
CA SER A 113 10.11 -5.28 25.61
C SER A 113 9.08 -4.22 25.97
N VAL A 114 8.99 -3.87 27.25
CA VAL A 114 8.06 -2.86 27.77
C VAL A 114 8.30 -1.48 27.14
N GLY A 115 9.56 -1.03 27.06
CA GLY A 115 9.93 0.27 26.48
C GLY A 115 9.56 0.40 25.01
N GLY A 116 9.80 -0.64 24.21
CA GLY A 116 9.36 -0.67 22.82
C GLY A 116 7.83 -0.66 22.70
N SER A 117 7.15 -1.35 23.62
CA SER A 117 5.69 -1.41 23.66
C SER A 117 5.05 -0.06 24.02
N ILE A 118 5.63 0.68 24.98
CA ILE A 118 5.23 2.05 25.33
C ILE A 118 5.51 3.00 24.17
N SER A 119 6.67 2.87 23.53
CA SER A 119 7.09 3.76 22.44
C SER A 119 6.15 3.68 21.24
N VAL A 120 5.52 2.53 21.02
CA VAL A 120 4.56 2.30 19.94
C VAL A 120 3.10 2.49 20.42
N ASN A 121 2.90 2.60 21.74
CA ASN A 121 1.58 2.56 22.39
C ASN A 121 0.75 1.35 21.95
N VAL A 122 1.31 0.15 22.18
CA VAL A 122 0.73 -1.12 21.71
C VAL A 122 -0.70 -1.34 22.15
N HIS A 123 -1.43 -2.18 21.43
CA HIS A 123 -2.70 -2.71 21.87
C HIS A 123 -2.77 -4.22 21.70
N GLY A 124 -3.72 -4.82 22.41
CA GLY A 124 -3.98 -6.26 22.39
C GLY A 124 -5.29 -6.62 21.70
N ARG A 125 -5.90 -7.69 22.20
CA ARG A 125 -7.23 -8.19 21.81
C ARG A 125 -8.26 -7.96 22.92
N TYR A 126 -7.96 -7.10 23.89
CA TYR A 126 -8.73 -6.97 25.12
C TYR A 126 -10.03 -6.22 24.88
N VAL A 127 -11.16 -6.86 25.18
CA VAL A 127 -12.48 -6.23 25.04
C VAL A 127 -12.63 -5.17 26.13
N GLY A 128 -13.13 -3.98 25.75
CA GLY A 128 -13.36 -2.88 26.69
C GLY A 128 -12.08 -2.18 27.17
N LEU A 129 -10.93 -2.44 26.53
CA LEU A 129 -9.68 -1.70 26.73
C LEU A 129 -9.22 -1.10 25.40
N GLY A 130 -8.07 -0.45 25.38
CA GLY A 130 -7.51 0.22 24.22
C GLY A 130 -5.99 0.13 24.17
N PRO A 131 -5.29 1.23 23.82
CA PRO A 131 -3.83 1.28 23.84
C PRO A 131 -3.23 1.08 25.24
N LEU A 132 -1.97 0.66 25.31
CA LEU A 132 -1.19 0.37 26.53
C LEU A 132 -1.18 1.53 27.52
N ILE A 133 -1.22 2.77 27.01
CA ILE A 133 -1.25 3.99 27.83
C ILE A 133 -2.35 3.97 28.89
N LEU A 134 -3.47 3.27 28.65
CA LEU A 134 -4.57 3.13 29.60
C LEU A 134 -4.22 2.32 30.86
N SER A 135 -3.13 1.55 30.83
CA SER A 135 -2.62 0.79 31.99
C SER A 135 -1.25 1.30 32.47
N LEU A 136 -0.78 2.43 31.94
CA LEU A 136 0.49 3.03 32.30
C LEU A 136 0.27 4.15 33.31
N ARG A 137 0.84 4.01 34.51
CA ARG A 137 0.68 4.99 35.61
C ARG A 137 1.72 6.10 35.53
N SER A 138 2.97 5.74 35.29
CA SER A 138 4.06 6.68 35.06
C SER A 138 5.19 6.05 34.24
N LEU A 139 6.06 6.89 33.71
CA LEU A 139 7.31 6.49 33.07
C LEU A 139 8.46 7.39 33.53
N LYS A 140 9.68 6.88 33.43
CA LYS A 140 10.91 7.64 33.58
C LYS A 140 11.69 7.59 32.27
N LEU A 141 12.17 8.73 31.79
CA LEU A 141 12.99 8.82 30.58
C LEU A 141 14.27 9.60 30.81
N VAL A 142 15.32 9.27 30.07
CA VAL A 142 16.56 10.05 29.98
C VAL A 142 16.49 10.88 28.70
N THR A 143 16.55 12.20 28.83
CA THR A 143 16.50 13.14 27.69
C THR A 143 17.82 13.18 26.92
N ALA A 144 17.87 13.92 25.81
CA ALA A 144 19.10 14.11 25.04
C ALA A 144 20.22 14.81 25.82
N SER A 145 19.91 15.57 26.89
CA SER A 145 20.92 16.14 27.78
C SER A 145 21.50 15.12 28.76
N GLY A 146 20.88 13.95 28.88
CA GLY A 146 21.23 12.93 29.87
C GLY A 146 20.46 13.06 31.19
N GLU A 147 19.56 14.02 31.33
CA GLU A 147 18.77 14.21 32.56
C GLU A 147 17.59 13.22 32.64
N PRO A 148 17.40 12.52 33.77
CA PRO A 148 16.23 11.69 34.00
C PRO A 148 15.01 12.53 34.39
N ILE A 149 13.86 12.29 33.73
CA ILE A 149 12.58 12.94 34.00
C ILE A 149 11.53 11.86 34.30
N GLU A 150 10.80 12.01 35.41
CA GLU A 150 9.59 11.24 35.70
C GLU A 150 8.37 11.96 35.07
N ALA A 151 7.47 11.20 34.45
CA ALA A 151 6.26 11.73 33.85
C ALA A 151 5.06 10.81 34.11
N SER A 152 3.91 11.41 34.37
CA SER A 152 2.61 10.76 34.58
C SER A 152 1.51 11.64 33.97
N PRO A 153 0.26 11.19 33.92
CA PRO A 153 -0.85 12.05 33.46
C PRO A 153 -1.01 13.35 34.28
N GLN A 154 -0.51 13.40 35.53
CA GLN A 154 -0.61 14.56 36.43
C GLN A 154 0.71 15.33 36.59
N HIS A 155 1.85 14.77 36.18
CA HIS A 155 3.17 15.39 36.33
C HIS A 155 3.95 15.29 35.02
N ASN A 156 4.42 16.41 34.45
CA ASN A 156 5.03 16.45 33.11
C ASN A 156 4.14 15.77 32.06
N ALA A 157 2.85 16.09 32.07
CA ALA A 157 1.83 15.40 31.26
C ALA A 157 2.14 15.45 29.75
N GLU A 158 2.65 16.58 29.26
CA GLU A 158 3.07 16.73 27.87
C GLU A 158 4.19 15.76 27.48
N ILE A 159 5.09 15.44 28.42
CA ILE A 159 6.16 14.45 28.24
C ILE A 159 5.58 13.05 28.28
N PHE A 160 4.65 12.75 29.21
CA PHE A 160 3.98 11.46 29.28
C PHE A 160 3.23 11.12 27.98
N TYR A 161 2.35 12.03 27.53
CA TYR A 161 1.56 11.86 26.31
C TYR A 161 2.38 12.00 25.01
N GLY A 162 3.54 12.65 25.08
CA GLY A 162 4.48 12.72 23.95
C GLY A 162 5.43 11.53 23.86
N ALA A 163 5.77 10.87 24.97
CA ALA A 163 6.65 9.71 25.00
C ALA A 163 5.89 8.40 24.70
N CYS A 164 4.67 8.24 25.23
CA CYS A 164 3.83 7.10 24.88
C CYS A 164 3.30 7.23 23.46
N GLY A 165 3.61 6.25 22.60
CA GLY A 165 3.35 6.35 21.16
C GLY A 165 4.26 7.36 20.45
N GLY A 166 5.30 7.87 21.13
CA GLY A 166 6.25 8.84 20.59
C GLY A 166 7.43 8.21 19.86
N TYR A 167 7.48 6.90 19.67
CA TYR A 167 8.54 6.15 18.97
C TYR A 167 9.97 6.61 19.31
N GLY A 168 10.23 6.85 20.60
CA GLY A 168 11.54 7.30 21.10
C GLY A 168 11.91 8.75 20.77
N ALA A 169 10.97 9.60 20.35
CA ALA A 169 11.23 10.97 19.92
C ALA A 169 11.82 11.88 21.01
N LEU A 170 11.40 11.70 22.26
CA LEU A 170 11.68 12.62 23.37
C LEU A 170 12.84 12.18 24.28
N GLY A 171 13.18 10.90 24.28
CA GLY A 171 14.13 10.34 25.24
C GLY A 171 14.18 8.82 25.25
N VAL A 172 15.13 8.29 26.02
CA VAL A 172 15.28 6.86 26.32
C VAL A 172 14.39 6.53 27.52
N ILE A 173 13.27 5.85 27.29
CA ILE A 173 12.44 5.34 28.40
C ILE A 173 13.25 4.30 29.17
N VAL A 174 13.48 4.54 30.46
CA VAL A 174 14.26 3.64 31.33
C VAL A 174 13.34 2.84 32.26
N GLU A 175 12.29 3.43 32.82
CA GLU A 175 11.37 2.72 33.73
C GLU A 175 9.92 3.01 33.39
N ALA A 176 9.02 2.11 33.77
CA ALA A 176 7.58 2.29 33.66
C ALA A 176 6.86 1.61 34.83
N GLU A 177 5.83 2.26 35.37
CA GLU A 177 4.89 1.69 36.33
C GLU A 177 3.58 1.32 35.63
N LEU A 178 3.17 0.07 35.75
CA LEU A 178 2.07 -0.54 35.03
C LEU A 178 1.03 -1.14 35.99
N GLU A 179 -0.23 -1.11 35.56
CA GLU A 179 -1.33 -1.80 36.22
C GLU A 179 -1.38 -3.29 35.81
N LEU A 180 -1.77 -4.14 36.75
CA LEU A 180 -1.94 -5.58 36.59
C LEU A 180 -3.43 -5.97 36.71
N ALA A 181 -3.79 -7.06 36.06
CA ALA A 181 -5.12 -7.66 36.08
C ALA A 181 -5.10 -9.00 36.80
N ASP A 182 -6.27 -9.54 37.13
CA ASP A 182 -6.37 -10.90 37.64
C ASP A 182 -6.10 -11.93 36.54
N ASN A 183 -5.30 -12.96 36.84
CA ASN A 183 -5.13 -14.08 35.94
C ASN A 183 -6.34 -15.02 36.05
N LYS A 184 -7.34 -14.78 35.21
CA LYS A 184 -8.60 -15.53 35.18
C LYS A 184 -8.55 -16.71 34.19
N ARG A 185 -9.39 -17.73 34.42
CA ARG A 185 -9.64 -18.78 33.42
C ARG A 185 -10.57 -18.25 32.34
N VAL A 186 -10.26 -18.56 31.09
CA VAL A 186 -11.02 -18.13 29.91
C VAL A 186 -11.38 -19.31 29.02
N GLU A 187 -12.59 -19.30 28.46
CA GLU A 187 -13.13 -20.28 27.52
C GLU A 187 -13.30 -19.66 26.14
N ARG A 188 -12.88 -20.40 25.10
CA ARG A 188 -13.05 -20.00 23.70
C ARG A 188 -14.45 -20.31 23.18
N SER A 189 -15.08 -19.29 22.62
CA SER A 189 -16.23 -19.40 21.71
C SER A 189 -15.86 -18.84 20.33
N HIS A 190 -16.55 -19.29 19.29
CA HIS A 190 -16.31 -18.79 17.93
C HIS A 190 -17.57 -18.83 17.07
N ALA A 191 -17.62 -17.99 16.04
CA ALA A 191 -18.67 -17.95 15.04
C ALA A 191 -18.10 -17.66 13.65
N LYS A 192 -18.63 -18.29 12.60
CA LYS A 192 -18.30 -17.98 11.20
C LYS A 192 -19.47 -17.22 10.58
N LEU A 193 -19.24 -15.98 10.16
CA LEU A 193 -20.27 -15.04 9.72
C LEU A 193 -19.99 -14.55 8.29
N ALA A 194 -20.99 -13.95 7.63
CA ALA A 194 -20.69 -13.07 6.51
C ALA A 194 -20.01 -11.80 7.06
N THR A 195 -19.02 -11.25 6.35
CA THR A 195 -18.25 -10.10 6.87
C THR A 195 -19.13 -8.89 7.18
N ARG A 196 -20.15 -8.63 6.36
CA ARG A 196 -21.15 -7.56 6.58
C ARG A 196 -21.97 -7.70 7.87
N GLU A 197 -22.01 -8.88 8.48
CA GLU A 197 -22.75 -9.13 9.73
C GLU A 197 -21.86 -8.93 10.96
N TYR A 198 -20.55 -8.78 10.76
CA TYR A 198 -19.57 -8.76 11.84
C TYR A 198 -19.74 -7.56 12.78
N ALA A 199 -19.88 -6.35 12.23
CA ALA A 199 -19.99 -5.14 13.04
C ALA A 199 -21.21 -5.20 13.97
N ALA A 200 -22.35 -5.68 13.46
CA ALA A 200 -23.54 -5.93 14.26
C ALA A 200 -23.31 -7.02 15.32
N TYR A 201 -22.74 -8.16 14.93
CA TYR A 201 -22.39 -9.23 15.86
C TYR A 201 -21.50 -8.74 17.01
N PHE A 202 -20.45 -7.98 16.71
CA PHE A 202 -19.55 -7.43 17.72
C PHE A 202 -20.31 -6.52 18.70
N ARG A 203 -21.07 -5.56 18.17
CA ARG A 203 -21.87 -4.63 18.99
C ARG A 203 -22.84 -5.37 19.90
N ASP A 204 -23.56 -6.35 19.39
CA ASP A 204 -24.69 -6.98 20.08
C ASP A 204 -24.27 -8.12 21.02
N ARG A 205 -23.12 -8.78 20.75
CA ARG A 205 -22.70 -9.99 21.48
C ARG A 205 -21.40 -9.84 22.25
N VAL A 206 -20.53 -8.89 21.88
CA VAL A 206 -19.15 -8.83 22.40
C VAL A 206 -18.87 -7.54 23.13
N ARG A 207 -19.14 -6.38 22.51
CA ARG A 207 -18.69 -5.05 22.96
C ARG A 207 -18.96 -4.77 24.44
N ASN A 208 -20.16 -5.13 24.91
CA ASN A 208 -20.62 -4.89 26.27
C ASN A 208 -20.75 -6.19 27.10
N SER A 209 -20.13 -7.29 26.66
CA SER A 209 -20.19 -8.55 27.39
C SER A 209 -19.41 -8.43 28.71
N PRO A 210 -20.03 -8.74 29.87
CA PRO A 210 -19.36 -8.62 31.17
C PRO A 210 -18.26 -9.67 31.37
N THR A 211 -18.24 -10.73 30.55
CA THR A 211 -17.31 -11.84 30.68
C THR A 211 -16.30 -11.91 29.55
N ALA A 212 -16.47 -11.18 28.45
CA ALA A 212 -15.52 -11.24 27.33
C ALA A 212 -14.20 -10.54 27.72
N LEU A 213 -13.09 -11.30 27.73
CA LEU A 213 -11.76 -10.77 28.04
C LEU A 213 -10.97 -10.48 26.77
N PHE A 214 -11.01 -11.41 25.81
CA PHE A 214 -10.33 -11.24 24.52
C PHE A 214 -11.31 -11.45 23.36
N HIS A 215 -11.14 -10.65 22.31
CA HIS A 215 -11.85 -10.82 21.06
C HIS A 215 -10.96 -10.48 19.85
N ASN A 216 -11.04 -11.32 18.83
CA ASN A 216 -10.54 -10.98 17.51
C ASN A 216 -11.40 -11.66 16.45
N ALA A 217 -11.33 -11.15 15.23
CA ALA A 217 -12.00 -11.75 14.10
C ALA A 217 -11.10 -11.84 12.88
N ASP A 218 -10.99 -13.00 12.25
CA ASP A 218 -10.09 -13.20 11.12
C ASP A 218 -10.88 -13.23 9.80
N LEU A 219 -10.54 -12.33 8.88
CA LEU A 219 -11.14 -12.28 7.54
C LEU A 219 -10.53 -13.33 6.63
N TYR A 220 -11.39 -14.07 5.92
CA TYR A 220 -10.94 -15.10 4.98
C TYR A 220 -10.55 -14.52 3.64
N ALA A 221 -9.25 -14.48 3.37
CA ALA A 221 -8.72 -14.25 2.03
C ALA A 221 -9.15 -15.38 1.06
N PRO A 222 -9.27 -15.14 -0.25
CA PRO A 222 -8.94 -13.89 -0.94
C PRO A 222 -10.10 -12.89 -0.95
N HIS A 223 -11.35 -13.31 -0.84
CA HIS A 223 -12.50 -12.42 -1.09
C HIS A 223 -12.96 -11.60 0.12
N TYR A 224 -12.52 -11.97 1.33
CA TYR A 224 -12.89 -11.31 2.60
C TYR A 224 -14.41 -11.19 2.81
N SER A 225 -15.20 -12.08 2.21
CA SER A 225 -16.66 -12.13 2.31
C SER A 225 -17.15 -12.84 3.57
N ARG A 226 -16.26 -13.58 4.23
CA ARG A 226 -16.53 -14.28 5.49
C ARG A 226 -15.48 -13.95 6.53
N VAL A 227 -15.91 -14.03 7.78
CA VAL A 227 -15.08 -13.77 8.95
C VAL A 227 -15.27 -14.88 9.97
N ARG A 228 -14.22 -15.20 10.73
CA ARG A 228 -14.34 -15.99 11.96
C ARG A 228 -14.11 -15.11 13.17
N ALA A 229 -15.16 -14.88 13.95
CA ALA A 229 -15.09 -14.20 15.23
C ALA A 229 -14.71 -15.20 16.33
N VAL A 230 -13.78 -14.84 17.21
CA VAL A 230 -13.30 -15.67 18.33
C VAL A 230 -13.33 -14.82 19.59
N THR A 231 -14.02 -15.32 20.61
CA THR A 231 -14.13 -14.63 21.91
C THR A 231 -13.69 -15.56 23.03
N TRP A 232 -12.79 -15.07 23.89
CA TRP A 232 -12.38 -15.74 25.10
C TRP A 232 -13.07 -15.08 26.28
N SER A 233 -13.97 -15.82 26.94
CA SER A 233 -14.77 -15.31 28.06
C SER A 233 -14.36 -15.95 29.38
N GLU A 234 -14.42 -15.19 30.47
CA GLU A 234 -14.19 -15.70 31.82
C GLU A 234 -15.07 -16.93 32.11
N THR A 235 -14.48 -17.95 32.74
CA THR A 235 -15.19 -19.19 33.06
C THR A 235 -14.71 -19.80 34.37
N LYS A 236 -15.57 -20.63 34.98
CA LYS A 236 -15.24 -21.49 36.12
C LYS A 236 -14.94 -22.94 35.72
N LYS A 237 -15.08 -23.29 34.43
CA LYS A 237 -14.80 -24.63 33.91
C LYS A 237 -13.34 -25.05 34.16
N PRO A 238 -13.06 -26.36 34.27
CA PRO A 238 -11.68 -26.85 34.38
C PRO A 238 -10.88 -26.51 33.12
N VAL A 239 -9.57 -26.30 33.28
CA VAL A 239 -8.68 -26.00 32.15
C VAL A 239 -8.46 -27.25 31.29
N THR A 240 -8.34 -27.05 29.98
CA THR A 240 -8.04 -28.09 29.00
C THR A 240 -6.54 -28.23 28.73
N THR A 241 -5.71 -27.44 29.42
CA THR A 241 -4.23 -27.48 29.36
C THR A 241 -3.68 -27.45 30.80
N PRO A 242 -2.64 -28.23 31.12
CA PRO A 242 -2.05 -28.23 32.46
C PRO A 242 -1.23 -26.97 32.75
N PHE A 243 -0.87 -26.18 31.73
CA PHE A 243 0.02 -25.03 31.88
C PHE A 243 -0.76 -23.72 32.11
N ARG A 244 -0.28 -22.90 33.05
CA ARG A 244 -0.76 -21.52 33.28
C ARG A 244 -0.13 -20.50 32.34
N LEU A 245 1.05 -20.81 31.81
CA LEU A 245 1.86 -19.98 30.91
C LEU A 245 2.23 -20.78 29.67
N GLN A 246 2.50 -20.09 28.55
CA GLN A 246 3.04 -20.75 27.37
C GLN A 246 4.44 -21.33 27.67
N PRO A 247 4.77 -22.54 27.19
CA PRO A 247 6.10 -23.11 27.35
C PRO A 247 7.18 -22.26 26.66
N GLN A 248 8.36 -22.15 27.28
CA GLN A 248 9.49 -21.46 26.66
C GLN A 248 10.12 -22.28 25.54
N ARG A 249 10.63 -21.60 24.50
CA ARG A 249 11.43 -22.20 23.42
C ARG A 249 10.76 -23.39 22.71
N ARG A 250 9.45 -23.29 22.52
CA ARG A 250 8.67 -24.25 21.74
C ARG A 250 9.02 -24.15 20.25
N SER A 251 9.02 -25.29 19.54
CA SER A 251 9.05 -25.32 18.08
C SER A 251 7.63 -25.31 17.50
N TYR A 252 7.46 -24.68 16.33
CA TYR A 252 6.16 -24.47 15.68
C TYR A 252 6.08 -25.08 14.27
N PRO A 253 6.44 -26.36 14.05
CA PRO A 253 6.51 -26.93 12.70
C PRO A 253 5.15 -26.99 11.99
N LEU A 254 4.07 -27.21 12.74
CA LEU A 254 2.72 -27.30 12.20
C LEU A 254 2.19 -25.92 11.76
N GLU A 255 2.39 -24.90 12.60
CA GLU A 255 2.00 -23.53 12.32
C GLU A 255 2.80 -22.97 11.13
N ASN A 256 4.10 -23.25 11.08
CA ASN A 256 4.98 -22.91 9.94
C ASN A 256 4.52 -23.59 8.64
N TYR A 257 4.10 -24.86 8.71
CA TYR A 257 3.52 -25.55 7.56
C TYR A 257 2.24 -24.87 7.08
N PHE A 258 1.34 -24.47 8.00
CA PHE A 258 0.11 -23.78 7.62
C PHE A 258 0.37 -22.41 6.99
N LEU A 259 1.30 -21.62 7.54
CA LEU A 259 1.70 -20.34 6.95
C LEU A 259 2.28 -20.53 5.53
N TRP A 260 3.13 -21.55 5.35
CA TRP A 260 3.63 -21.92 4.02
C TRP A 260 2.49 -22.34 3.09
N ALA A 261 1.61 -23.23 3.54
CA ALA A 261 0.50 -23.75 2.74
C ALA A 261 -0.43 -22.63 2.27
N VAL A 262 -0.82 -21.72 3.18
CA VAL A 262 -1.66 -20.55 2.87
C VAL A 262 -1.00 -19.61 1.87
N SER A 263 0.33 -19.45 1.95
CA SER A 263 1.06 -18.45 1.16
C SER A 263 1.62 -18.95 -0.18
N GLU A 264 1.84 -20.26 -0.36
CA GLU A 264 2.52 -20.80 -1.56
C GLU A 264 1.66 -21.76 -2.40
N THR A 265 0.51 -22.24 -1.90
CA THR A 265 -0.29 -23.22 -2.64
C THR A 265 -1.60 -22.62 -3.21
N PRO A 266 -2.07 -23.05 -4.41
CA PRO A 266 -3.26 -22.50 -5.06
C PRO A 266 -4.56 -22.57 -4.22
N PHE A 267 -4.68 -23.56 -3.33
CA PHE A 267 -5.86 -23.77 -2.47
C PHE A 267 -5.58 -23.55 -0.97
N GLY A 268 -4.42 -22.98 -0.61
CA GLY A 268 -4.03 -22.81 0.79
C GLY A 268 -5.07 -22.05 1.63
N LYS A 269 -5.55 -20.92 1.09
CA LYS A 269 -6.57 -20.08 1.72
C LYS A 269 -7.92 -20.77 1.88
N TRP A 270 -8.36 -21.49 0.85
CA TRP A 270 -9.59 -22.28 0.88
C TRP A 270 -9.51 -23.42 1.92
N ARG A 271 -8.38 -24.15 1.96
CA ARG A 271 -8.16 -25.22 2.95
C ARG A 271 -8.14 -24.69 4.37
N ARG A 272 -7.57 -23.50 4.61
CA ARG A 272 -7.64 -22.83 5.91
C ARG A 272 -9.09 -22.66 6.35
N GLU A 273 -9.92 -22.10 5.48
CA GLU A 273 -11.31 -21.77 5.79
C GLU A 273 -12.22 -23.00 5.99
N PHE A 274 -12.10 -24.01 5.13
CA PHE A 274 -13.07 -25.11 5.05
C PHE A 274 -12.60 -26.42 5.66
N ILE A 275 -11.31 -26.56 5.98
CA ILE A 275 -10.75 -27.80 6.55
C ILE A 275 -10.03 -27.51 7.87
N ILE A 276 -9.00 -26.66 7.86
CA ILE A 276 -8.10 -26.48 9.00
C ILE A 276 -8.82 -25.79 10.15
N ASP A 277 -9.47 -24.65 9.91
CA ASP A 277 -10.14 -23.91 10.97
C ASP A 277 -11.30 -24.75 11.57
N PRO A 278 -12.21 -25.37 10.80
CA PRO A 278 -13.23 -26.25 11.38
C PRO A 278 -12.68 -27.30 12.34
N LEU A 279 -11.54 -27.93 12.03
CA LEU A 279 -10.88 -28.88 12.93
C LEU A 279 -10.27 -28.20 14.16
N LEU A 280 -9.59 -27.05 13.98
CA LEU A 280 -8.98 -26.27 15.06
C LEU A 280 -10.00 -25.76 16.09
N TYR A 281 -11.23 -25.51 15.63
CA TYR A 281 -12.33 -24.96 16.41
C TYR A 281 -13.38 -26.02 16.84
N LEU A 282 -13.13 -27.31 16.57
CA LEU A 282 -14.04 -28.41 16.91
C LEU A 282 -14.19 -28.61 18.42
N PHE A 283 -13.10 -28.50 19.17
CA PHE A 283 -13.08 -28.74 20.61
C PHE A 283 -13.06 -27.44 21.43
N PRO A 284 -13.77 -27.41 22.58
CA PRO A 284 -13.69 -26.30 23.52
C PRO A 284 -12.26 -26.18 24.06
N LYS A 285 -11.83 -24.95 24.31
CA LYS A 285 -10.54 -24.66 24.94
C LYS A 285 -10.77 -23.79 26.16
N VAL A 286 -10.19 -24.21 27.28
CA VAL A 286 -10.21 -23.44 28.53
C VAL A 286 -8.78 -23.35 29.07
N HIS A 287 -8.28 -22.15 29.30
CA HIS A 287 -6.95 -21.94 29.88
C HIS A 287 -6.87 -20.61 30.64
N TRP A 288 -5.68 -20.24 31.12
CA TRP A 288 -5.46 -19.01 31.88
C TRP A 288 -5.23 -17.79 30.98
N ARG A 289 -5.61 -16.60 31.45
CA ARG A 289 -5.39 -15.31 30.76
C ARG A 289 -3.92 -15.13 30.35
N ASN A 290 -2.97 -15.43 31.25
CA ASN A 290 -1.54 -15.37 30.91
C ASN A 290 -1.12 -16.37 29.83
N PHE A 291 -1.79 -17.53 29.73
CA PHE A 291 -1.54 -18.49 28.65
C PHE A 291 -2.01 -17.94 27.30
N GLU A 292 -3.20 -17.34 27.24
CA GLU A 292 -3.76 -16.73 26.02
C GLU A 292 -3.01 -15.48 25.57
N ALA A 293 -2.43 -14.72 26.50
CA ALA A 293 -1.63 -13.53 26.23
C ALA A 293 -0.12 -13.83 26.14
N GLY A 294 0.28 -15.11 26.12
CA GLY A 294 1.67 -15.55 26.25
C GLY A 294 2.32 -16.02 24.95
N TYR A 295 1.70 -15.82 23.78
CA TYR A 295 2.17 -16.38 22.51
C TYR A 295 3.61 -15.95 22.16
N ASP A 296 4.31 -16.79 21.40
CA ASP A 296 5.67 -16.53 20.94
C ASP A 296 5.68 -16.04 19.48
N ALA A 297 6.35 -14.93 19.21
CA ALA A 297 6.50 -14.42 17.84
C ALA A 297 7.19 -15.43 16.89
N ALA A 298 7.96 -16.37 17.43
CA ALA A 298 8.56 -17.47 16.67
C ALA A 298 7.52 -18.36 15.93
N GLU A 299 6.26 -18.38 16.37
CA GLU A 299 5.15 -19.05 15.68
C GLU A 299 4.88 -18.48 14.28
N LEU A 300 5.27 -17.22 14.06
CA LEU A 300 5.05 -16.50 12.81
C LEU A 300 6.28 -16.47 11.90
N GLU A 301 7.44 -16.96 12.33
CA GLU A 301 8.69 -16.74 11.62
C GLU A 301 8.79 -17.59 10.34
N PRO A 302 9.15 -17.00 9.18
CA PRO A 302 9.44 -17.78 7.99
C PRO A 302 10.71 -18.62 8.19
N PRO A 303 10.85 -19.75 7.47
CA PRO A 303 12.06 -20.58 7.56
C PRO A 303 13.33 -19.87 7.02
N SER A 304 13.17 -18.85 6.18
CA SER A 304 14.28 -18.03 5.68
C SER A 304 13.78 -16.64 5.29
N ARG A 305 14.62 -15.63 5.51
CA ARG A 305 14.37 -14.22 5.14
C ARG A 305 15.21 -13.73 3.94
N LYS A 306 16.00 -14.60 3.30
CA LYS A 306 16.94 -14.23 2.21
C LYS A 306 16.24 -13.64 0.98
N HIS A 307 15.15 -14.26 0.53
CA HIS A 307 14.45 -13.88 -0.71
C HIS A 307 13.01 -13.41 -0.48
N ARG A 308 12.41 -13.82 0.63
CA ARG A 308 11.04 -13.50 1.03
C ARG A 308 10.99 -13.33 2.53
N THR A 309 10.05 -12.53 3.00
CA THR A 309 9.89 -12.24 4.42
C THR A 309 8.39 -12.06 4.70
N TYR A 310 8.00 -12.19 5.97
CA TYR A 310 6.65 -11.89 6.43
C TYR A 310 6.64 -10.57 7.18
N VAL A 311 5.65 -9.74 6.89
CA VAL A 311 5.55 -8.37 7.38
C VAL A 311 4.10 -8.07 7.74
N LEU A 312 3.94 -7.10 8.64
CA LEU A 312 2.65 -6.59 9.09
C LEU A 312 2.42 -5.17 8.55
N GLN A 313 1.16 -4.84 8.33
CA GLN A 313 0.62 -3.48 8.30
C GLN A 313 -0.64 -3.47 9.18
N GLU A 314 -1.03 -2.32 9.70
CA GLU A 314 -2.25 -2.21 10.51
C GLU A 314 -2.94 -0.87 10.29
N TYR A 315 -4.27 -0.94 10.18
CA TYR A 315 -5.14 0.19 9.86
C TYR A 315 -6.25 0.28 10.90
N PHE A 316 -6.48 1.47 11.45
CA PHE A 316 -7.46 1.71 12.49
C PHE A 316 -8.67 2.42 11.90
N VAL A 317 -9.81 1.75 11.92
CA VAL A 317 -11.05 2.22 11.30
C VAL A 317 -12.07 2.49 12.40
N PRO A 318 -12.77 3.63 12.41
CA PRO A 318 -13.88 3.84 13.32
C PRO A 318 -14.88 2.70 13.24
N VAL A 319 -15.34 2.18 14.38
CA VAL A 319 -16.17 0.95 14.42
C VAL A 319 -17.43 1.06 13.54
N GLU A 320 -17.99 2.26 13.43
CA GLU A 320 -19.16 2.60 12.63
C GLU A 320 -18.90 2.66 11.12
N ARG A 321 -17.63 2.70 10.69
CA ARG A 321 -17.22 2.78 9.26
C ARG A 321 -16.63 1.46 8.74
N PHE A 322 -16.81 0.36 9.47
CA PHE A 322 -16.32 -0.97 9.09
C PHE A 322 -16.77 -1.38 7.67
N ASP A 323 -18.06 -1.24 7.38
CA ASP A 323 -18.66 -1.69 6.10
C ASP A 323 -18.26 -0.81 4.91
N GLU A 324 -17.73 0.38 5.15
CA GLU A 324 -17.20 1.26 4.10
C GLU A 324 -15.73 0.97 3.79
N PHE A 325 -14.94 0.58 4.80
CA PHE A 325 -13.52 0.30 4.63
C PHE A 325 -13.26 -1.07 3.99
N VAL A 326 -13.97 -2.12 4.41
CA VAL A 326 -13.72 -3.49 3.96
C VAL A 326 -13.76 -3.63 2.42
N PRO A 327 -14.75 -3.07 1.69
CA PRO A 327 -14.77 -3.13 0.24
C PRO A 327 -13.57 -2.43 -0.41
N LYS A 328 -13.15 -1.27 0.10
CA LYS A 328 -11.98 -0.52 -0.40
C LYS A 328 -10.69 -1.32 -0.20
N MET A 329 -10.50 -1.88 0.99
CA MET A 329 -9.36 -2.73 1.30
C MET A 329 -9.33 -3.98 0.40
N ASN A 330 -10.47 -4.65 0.23
CA ASN A 330 -10.58 -5.83 -0.63
C ASN A 330 -10.17 -5.50 -2.08
N GLU A 331 -10.72 -4.42 -2.64
CA GLU A 331 -10.39 -3.95 -4.00
C GLU A 331 -8.88 -3.77 -4.17
N ILE A 332 -8.25 -2.99 -3.29
CA ILE A 332 -6.81 -2.67 -3.37
C ILE A 332 -5.97 -3.96 -3.26
N LEU A 333 -6.24 -4.81 -2.28
CA LEU A 333 -5.49 -6.05 -2.07
C LEU A 333 -5.63 -7.04 -3.24
N GLN A 334 -6.82 -7.11 -3.85
CA GLN A 334 -7.10 -7.94 -5.03
C GLN A 334 -6.39 -7.43 -6.27
N ARG A 335 -6.57 -6.13 -6.59
CA ARG A 335 -5.94 -5.50 -7.76
C ARG A 335 -4.43 -5.62 -7.71
N HIS A 336 -3.84 -5.36 -6.55
CA HIS A 336 -2.40 -5.49 -6.33
C HIS A 336 -1.93 -6.92 -6.11
N ARG A 337 -2.81 -7.94 -6.09
CA ARG A 337 -2.48 -9.36 -5.87
C ARG A 337 -1.59 -9.57 -4.64
N VAL A 338 -1.97 -8.94 -3.53
CA VAL A 338 -1.19 -9.01 -2.29
C VAL A 338 -1.27 -10.44 -1.72
N ASN A 339 -0.12 -11.01 -1.36
CA ASN A 339 -0.08 -12.34 -0.76
C ASN A 339 -0.39 -12.25 0.74
N VAL A 340 -1.66 -12.03 1.05
CA VAL A 340 -2.20 -11.95 2.41
C VAL A 340 -2.25 -13.33 3.05
N LEU A 341 -1.66 -13.49 4.23
CA LEU A 341 -1.76 -14.69 5.06
C LEU A 341 -2.95 -14.59 6.02
N ASN A 342 -3.13 -13.43 6.66
CA ASN A 342 -4.23 -13.17 7.59
C ASN A 342 -4.59 -11.68 7.62
N ILE A 343 -5.86 -11.38 7.90
CA ILE A 343 -6.28 -10.05 8.36
C ILE A 343 -7.08 -10.26 9.65
N SER A 344 -6.52 -9.80 10.77
CA SER A 344 -7.18 -9.91 12.08
C SER A 344 -7.79 -8.56 12.45
N VAL A 345 -9.08 -8.56 12.79
CA VAL A 345 -9.83 -7.40 13.26
C VAL A 345 -9.88 -7.43 14.77
N ARG A 346 -9.42 -6.36 15.41
CA ARG A 346 -9.36 -6.23 16.88
C ARG A 346 -10.01 -4.93 17.32
N HIS A 347 -10.67 -4.93 18.46
CA HIS A 347 -11.29 -3.72 19.01
C HIS A 347 -10.31 -2.96 19.91
N ALA A 348 -10.40 -1.63 19.89
CA ALA A 348 -9.71 -0.75 20.81
C ALA A 348 -10.59 0.46 21.18
N LEU A 349 -10.68 0.77 22.48
CA LEU A 349 -11.21 2.02 23.00
C LEU A 349 -10.29 3.22 22.66
N PRO A 350 -10.81 4.45 22.72
CA PRO A 350 -10.03 5.66 22.41
C PRO A 350 -8.76 5.80 23.24
N ASP A 351 -7.72 6.32 22.61
CA ASP A 351 -6.52 6.84 23.24
C ASP A 351 -6.86 8.12 24.06
N PRO A 352 -6.41 8.24 25.32
CA PRO A 352 -6.77 9.34 26.20
C PRO A 352 -6.06 10.67 25.92
N GLY A 353 -5.13 10.75 24.96
CA GLY A 353 -4.54 12.04 24.57
C GLY A 353 -3.09 12.01 24.08
N SER A 354 -2.53 10.84 23.73
CA SER A 354 -1.18 10.77 23.16
C SER A 354 -1.07 11.63 21.89
N LEU A 355 0.13 12.21 21.66
CA LEU A 355 0.33 13.16 20.56
C LEU A 355 0.28 12.49 19.18
N LEU A 356 0.46 11.16 19.13
CA LEU A 356 0.34 10.33 17.94
C LEU A 356 -0.69 9.21 18.14
N ALA A 357 -1.86 9.58 18.68
CA ALA A 357 -2.96 8.66 18.89
C ALA A 357 -3.41 8.00 17.57
N TRP A 358 -3.21 6.68 17.45
CA TRP A 358 -3.67 5.90 16.31
C TRP A 358 -5.17 5.54 16.42
N ALA A 359 -5.74 5.51 17.62
CA ALA A 359 -7.18 5.37 17.86
C ALA A 359 -7.71 6.56 18.68
N PRO A 360 -7.86 7.76 18.10
CA PRO A 360 -8.48 8.90 18.80
C PRO A 360 -9.98 8.70 19.10
N ARG A 361 -10.56 7.63 18.55
CA ARG A 361 -11.94 7.18 18.76
C ARG A 361 -11.97 5.66 18.80
N GLU A 362 -13.08 5.11 19.24
CA GLU A 362 -13.29 3.66 19.26
C GLU A 362 -13.10 3.08 17.85
N SER A 363 -12.18 2.14 17.72
CA SER A 363 -11.72 1.69 16.41
C SER A 363 -11.59 0.18 16.34
N PHE A 364 -11.78 -0.36 15.13
CA PHE A 364 -11.29 -1.66 14.73
C PHE A 364 -9.90 -1.53 14.11
N ALA A 365 -8.93 -2.24 14.67
CA ALA A 365 -7.62 -2.43 14.09
C ALA A 365 -7.63 -3.61 13.12
N PHE A 366 -7.25 -3.37 11.86
CA PHE A 366 -7.12 -4.36 10.79
C PHE A 366 -5.66 -4.75 10.62
N VAL A 367 -5.26 -5.83 11.29
CA VAL A 367 -3.89 -6.34 11.31
C VAL A 367 -3.65 -7.18 10.05
N LEU A 368 -3.08 -6.56 9.02
CA LEU A 368 -2.75 -7.19 7.74
C LEU A 368 -1.38 -7.89 7.82
N TYR A 369 -1.40 -9.23 7.83
CA TYR A 369 -0.21 -10.06 7.77
C TYR A 369 0.00 -10.60 6.36
N TYR A 370 1.15 -10.28 5.74
CA TYR A 370 1.40 -10.58 4.33
C TYR A 370 2.85 -11.03 4.06
N LYS A 371 3.03 -11.72 2.93
CA LYS A 371 4.33 -12.15 2.42
C LYS A 371 4.79 -11.23 1.30
N GLN A 372 6.04 -10.80 1.37
CA GLN A 372 6.69 -10.08 0.28
C GLN A 372 8.07 -10.67 -0.07
N ARG A 373 8.59 -10.30 -1.24
CA ARG A 373 10.00 -10.53 -1.60
C ARG A 373 10.87 -9.43 -0.99
N THR A 374 12.15 -9.72 -0.78
CA THR A 374 13.12 -8.78 -0.17
C THR A 374 13.81 -7.84 -1.16
N ARG A 375 13.82 -8.19 -2.44
CA ARG A 375 14.39 -7.36 -3.53
C ARG A 375 13.70 -6.00 -3.64
N GLU A 376 14.44 -4.99 -4.08
CA GLU A 376 14.02 -3.58 -4.17
C GLU A 376 12.68 -3.39 -4.90
N ASN A 377 12.53 -3.91 -6.12
CA ASN A 377 11.31 -3.72 -6.89
C ASN A 377 10.04 -4.31 -6.23
N ALA A 378 10.20 -5.31 -5.35
CA ALA A 378 9.09 -5.83 -4.57
C ALA A 378 8.75 -4.92 -3.38
N ARG A 379 9.74 -4.23 -2.81
CA ARG A 379 9.54 -3.21 -1.77
C ARG A 379 8.80 -2.00 -2.35
N GLU A 380 9.16 -1.56 -3.56
CA GLU A 380 8.47 -0.47 -4.26
C GLU A 380 7.00 -0.79 -4.51
N ARG A 381 6.71 -1.99 -5.05
CA ARG A 381 5.32 -2.46 -5.19
C ARG A 381 4.56 -2.43 -3.87
N VAL A 382 5.21 -2.82 -2.76
CA VAL A 382 4.61 -2.77 -1.42
C VAL A 382 4.29 -1.34 -1.00
N ALA A 383 5.18 -0.39 -1.31
CA ALA A 383 4.98 1.01 -0.99
C ALA A 383 3.73 1.59 -1.65
N VAL A 384 3.49 1.28 -2.94
CA VAL A 384 2.33 1.78 -3.71
C VAL A 384 1.01 1.35 -3.07
N TRP A 385 0.80 0.05 -2.88
CA TRP A 385 -0.49 -0.41 -2.32
C TRP A 385 -0.65 -0.07 -0.84
N THR A 386 0.46 0.09 -0.10
CA THR A 386 0.41 0.56 1.29
C THR A 386 -0.12 2.00 1.34
N ARG A 387 0.34 2.89 0.45
CA ARG A 387 -0.16 4.27 0.36
C ARG A 387 -1.62 4.33 -0.08
N GLU A 388 -2.05 3.47 -1.00
CA GLU A 388 -3.48 3.38 -1.37
C GLU A 388 -4.36 2.91 -0.20
N LEU A 389 -3.89 1.95 0.61
CA LEU A 389 -4.62 1.53 1.83
C LEU A 389 -4.64 2.64 2.89
N ILE A 390 -3.57 3.43 2.99
CA ILE A 390 -3.54 4.62 3.87
C ILE A 390 -4.59 5.63 3.42
N ASP A 391 -4.67 5.94 2.12
CA ASP A 391 -5.72 6.83 1.62
C ASP A 391 -7.13 6.26 1.85
N ALA A 392 -7.31 4.94 1.69
CA ALA A 392 -8.58 4.28 1.96
C ALA A 392 -9.01 4.42 3.43
N VAL A 393 -8.11 4.19 4.41
CA VAL A 393 -8.45 4.33 5.83
C VAL A 393 -8.64 5.80 6.22
N LEU A 394 -7.84 6.72 5.68
CA LEU A 394 -8.02 8.16 5.90
C LEU A 394 -9.35 8.66 5.33
N SER A 395 -9.83 8.10 4.21
CA SER A 395 -11.12 8.48 3.60
C SER A 395 -12.34 8.18 4.47
N VAL A 396 -12.20 7.25 5.43
CA VAL A 396 -13.25 6.90 6.42
C VAL A 396 -12.94 7.46 7.81
N GLY A 397 -11.99 8.40 7.91
CA GLY A 397 -11.60 9.05 9.17
C GLY A 397 -10.76 8.19 10.11
N GLY A 398 -10.20 7.08 9.63
CA GLY A 398 -9.29 6.24 10.39
C GLY A 398 -7.83 6.70 10.33
N SER A 399 -6.93 5.84 10.81
CA SER A 399 -5.48 6.03 10.78
C SER A 399 -4.74 4.73 10.43
N TYR A 400 -3.41 4.74 10.44
CA TYR A 400 -2.58 3.56 10.21
C TYR A 400 -1.43 3.50 11.21
N TYR A 401 -0.95 2.31 11.52
CA TYR A 401 0.05 2.12 12.57
C TYR A 401 1.49 2.42 12.09
N LEU A 402 2.29 3.08 12.92
CA LEU A 402 3.67 3.48 12.56
C LEU A 402 4.80 2.49 12.88
N PRO A 403 4.64 1.31 13.54
CA PRO A 403 5.76 0.40 13.80
C PRO A 403 6.13 -0.47 12.59
N TYR A 404 5.51 -0.26 11.43
CA TYR A 404 5.76 -1.02 10.20
C TYR A 404 6.49 -0.17 9.15
N GLN A 405 6.63 -0.70 7.93
CA GLN A 405 7.39 -0.01 6.88
C GLN A 405 6.83 1.42 6.65
N PRO A 406 7.67 2.47 6.75
CA PRO A 406 7.22 3.86 6.74
C PRO A 406 6.98 4.31 5.29
N HIS A 407 5.96 3.77 4.64
CA HIS A 407 5.66 4.05 3.22
C HIS A 407 4.84 5.30 2.99
N ALA A 408 4.11 5.76 4.02
CA ALA A 408 3.25 6.94 3.94
C ALA A 408 4.03 8.18 3.47
N THR A 409 3.37 9.06 2.71
CA THR A 409 3.94 10.40 2.42
C THR A 409 3.90 11.28 3.68
N PRO A 410 4.69 12.37 3.75
CA PRO A 410 4.57 13.34 4.83
C PRO A 410 3.15 13.89 5.02
N GLU A 411 2.43 14.12 3.91
CA GLU A 411 1.05 14.62 3.93
C GLU A 411 0.10 13.57 4.51
N GLN A 412 0.24 12.30 4.11
CA GLN A 412 -0.55 11.20 4.69
C GLN A 412 -0.27 11.03 6.19
N PHE A 413 1.00 11.13 6.61
CA PHE A 413 1.39 11.10 8.02
C PHE A 413 0.72 12.22 8.79
N HIS A 414 0.79 13.47 8.32
CA HIS A 414 0.17 14.61 9.01
C HIS A 414 -1.37 14.57 9.01
N ARG A 415 -1.99 13.99 7.97
CA ARG A 415 -3.44 13.74 7.97
C ARG A 415 -3.85 12.68 8.99
N ALA A 416 -3.06 11.62 9.14
CA ALA A 416 -3.32 10.57 10.13
C ALA A 416 -3.04 11.04 11.56
N TYR A 417 -2.01 11.89 11.74
CA TYR A 417 -1.50 12.33 13.03
C TYR A 417 -1.41 13.86 13.09
N PRO A 418 -2.56 14.56 13.19
CA PRO A 418 -2.59 16.04 13.11
C PRO A 418 -1.80 16.72 14.24
N ARG A 419 -1.70 16.07 15.41
CA ARG A 419 -0.97 16.56 16.59
C ARG A 419 0.55 16.28 16.54
N ALA A 420 1.07 15.71 15.46
CA ALA A 420 2.52 15.48 15.30
C ALA A 420 3.35 16.76 15.44
N LYS A 421 2.80 17.92 15.04
CA LYS A 421 3.45 19.23 15.21
C LYS A 421 3.70 19.59 16.68
N GLU A 422 2.81 19.18 17.60
CA GLU A 422 3.00 19.37 19.04
C GLU A 422 4.16 18.50 19.55
N LEU A 423 4.24 17.24 19.11
CA LEU A 423 5.35 16.35 19.43
C LEU A 423 6.68 16.93 18.94
N PHE A 424 6.68 17.49 17.73
CA PHE A 424 7.86 18.10 17.12
C PHE A 424 8.33 19.34 17.87
N ALA A 425 7.40 20.18 18.33
CA ALA A 425 7.72 21.32 19.18
C ALA A 425 8.33 20.86 20.53
N LEU A 426 7.76 19.83 21.14
CA LEU A 426 8.28 19.25 22.39
C LEU A 426 9.67 18.62 22.19
N LYS A 427 9.86 17.90 21.07
CA LYS A 427 11.15 17.34 20.69
C LYS A 427 12.20 18.43 20.50
N LYS A 428 11.88 19.53 19.83
CA LYS A 428 12.81 20.66 19.66
C LYS A 428 13.22 21.28 21.00
N LYS A 429 12.33 21.28 22.00
CA LYS A 429 12.62 21.75 23.37
C LYS A 429 13.58 20.79 24.12
N LEU A 430 13.31 19.48 24.07
CA LEU A 430 14.06 18.47 24.85
C LEU A 430 15.34 17.96 24.15
N ASP A 431 15.39 18.07 22.82
CA ASP A 431 16.47 17.59 21.96
C ASP A 431 16.70 18.56 20.78
N PRO A 432 17.18 19.79 21.05
CA PRO A 432 17.35 20.83 20.03
C PRO A 432 18.38 20.46 18.96
N ALA A 433 19.32 19.57 19.28
CA ALA A 433 20.35 19.07 18.37
C ALA A 433 19.91 17.85 17.55
N TYR A 434 18.66 17.40 17.69
CA TYR A 434 18.11 16.23 17.01
C TYR A 434 18.98 14.97 17.16
N ARG A 435 19.47 14.72 18.38
CA ARG A 435 20.34 13.59 18.71
C ARG A 435 19.55 12.30 18.78
N ILE A 436 18.42 12.25 19.48
CA ILE A 436 17.66 11.01 19.67
C ILE A 436 16.75 10.80 18.47
N ARG A 437 17.05 9.80 17.62
CA ARG A 437 16.31 9.59 16.36
C ARG A 437 16.39 8.15 15.84
N ASN A 438 15.52 7.85 14.89
CA ASN A 438 15.44 6.60 14.13
C ASN A 438 14.97 6.90 12.70
N LEU A 439 14.91 5.89 11.82
CA LEU A 439 14.47 6.08 10.43
C LEU A 439 13.06 6.67 10.28
N LEU A 440 12.18 6.50 11.27
CA LEU A 440 10.84 7.11 11.26
C LEU A 440 10.95 8.64 11.37
N TRP A 441 11.75 9.12 12.32
CA TRP A 441 11.97 10.56 12.50
C TRP A 441 12.84 11.16 11.40
N ASP A 442 13.78 10.39 10.86
CA ASP A 442 14.58 10.81 9.71
C ASP A 442 13.71 11.07 8.48
N LYS A 443 12.56 10.38 8.37
CA LYS A 443 11.60 10.57 7.29
C LYS A 443 10.58 11.70 7.56
N TYR A 444 9.97 11.73 8.73
CA TYR A 444 8.78 12.57 8.98
C TYR A 444 9.05 13.84 9.79
N TYR A 445 10.23 13.96 10.40
CA TYR A 445 10.59 15.14 11.21
C TYR A 445 11.87 15.84 10.75
N ALA A 446 12.88 15.10 10.26
CA ALA A 446 14.23 15.60 10.01
C ALA A 446 14.22 17.05 9.49
N PRO A 447 14.94 17.99 10.14
CA PRO A 447 15.04 19.37 9.67
C PRO A 447 15.50 19.33 8.22
N ALA A 448 14.71 19.91 7.31
CA ALA A 448 14.94 19.76 5.88
C ALA A 448 16.39 20.14 5.52
N PRO A 449 17.16 19.25 4.85
CA PRO A 449 18.26 19.71 4.03
C PRO A 449 17.71 20.71 3.01
N ALA A 450 18.46 21.77 2.70
CA ALA A 450 18.06 22.74 1.69
C ALA A 450 17.54 22.02 0.44
N ALA A 451 16.30 22.33 0.04
CA ALA A 451 15.74 21.77 -1.17
C ALA A 451 16.66 22.15 -2.34
N THR A 452 17.45 21.19 -2.82
CA THR A 452 18.03 21.29 -4.15
C THR A 452 16.87 21.17 -5.12
N THR A 453 16.25 22.31 -5.42
CA THR A 453 15.37 22.45 -6.57
C THR A 453 16.23 22.27 -7.81
N VAL A 454 16.50 21.02 -8.16
CA VAL A 454 16.91 20.71 -9.52
C VAL A 454 15.66 20.85 -10.35
N SER A 455 15.42 22.07 -10.84
CA SER A 455 14.52 22.31 -11.96
C SER A 455 15.13 21.59 -13.16
N THR A 456 14.87 20.30 -13.28
CA THR A 456 15.16 19.58 -14.51
C THR A 456 14.00 19.83 -15.46
N SER A 457 14.29 20.16 -16.72
CA SER A 457 13.33 20.13 -17.81
C SER A 457 12.93 18.70 -18.20
N SER A 458 13.12 17.73 -17.30
CA SER A 458 13.01 16.30 -17.54
C SER A 458 11.64 15.80 -17.08
N GLU A 459 10.90 15.20 -18.01
CA GLU A 459 9.61 14.59 -17.71
C GLU A 459 9.76 13.40 -16.76
N PHE A 460 10.84 12.61 -16.93
CA PHE A 460 11.16 11.48 -16.06
C PHE A 460 11.32 11.92 -14.61
N HIS A 461 12.17 12.93 -14.37
CA HIS A 461 12.40 13.45 -13.02
C HIS A 461 11.17 14.13 -12.44
N ALA A 462 10.40 14.87 -13.24
CA ALA A 462 9.15 15.50 -12.79
C ALA A 462 8.14 14.47 -12.25
N VAL A 463 8.02 13.30 -12.89
CA VAL A 463 7.11 12.23 -12.45
C VAL A 463 7.72 11.36 -11.34
N TYR A 464 9.00 11.00 -11.41
CA TYR A 464 9.62 10.04 -10.48
C TYR A 464 10.15 10.65 -9.18
N SER A 465 10.31 11.97 -9.10
CA SER A 465 10.64 12.67 -7.86
C SER A 465 9.41 12.96 -6.99
N ASP A 466 8.22 13.00 -7.59
CA ASP A 466 6.94 13.18 -6.89
C ASP A 466 6.30 11.81 -6.60
N THR A 467 6.02 11.52 -5.32
CA THR A 467 5.48 10.20 -4.92
C THR A 467 4.07 9.93 -5.49
N LYS A 468 3.24 10.96 -5.64
CA LYS A 468 1.89 10.82 -6.21
C LYS A 468 1.99 10.40 -7.67
N TRP A 469 2.81 11.09 -8.46
CA TRP A 469 2.98 10.80 -9.89
C TRP A 469 3.76 9.52 -10.15
N HIS A 470 4.78 9.22 -9.34
CA HIS A 470 5.49 7.95 -9.35
C HIS A 470 4.55 6.74 -9.15
N ASP A 471 3.63 6.83 -8.21
CA ASP A 471 2.65 5.77 -7.93
C ASP A 471 1.56 5.68 -9.00
N ALA A 472 1.12 6.84 -9.50
CA ALA A 472 0.25 6.89 -10.68
C ALA A 472 0.93 6.19 -11.86
N PHE A 473 2.21 6.40 -12.07
CA PHE A 473 2.94 5.77 -13.17
C PHE A 473 3.04 4.25 -13.00
N TYR A 474 3.25 3.77 -11.77
CA TYR A 474 3.15 2.33 -11.48
C TYR A 474 1.77 1.75 -11.86
N ARG A 475 0.68 2.43 -11.50
CA ARG A 475 -0.69 2.02 -11.87
C ARG A 475 -0.92 2.08 -13.38
N PHE A 476 -0.35 3.06 -14.08
CA PHE A 476 -0.37 3.12 -15.54
C PHE A 476 0.28 1.88 -16.17
N LEU A 477 1.48 1.50 -15.70
CA LEU A 477 2.16 0.29 -16.17
C LEU A 477 1.36 -0.99 -15.85
N GLN A 478 0.69 -1.02 -14.69
CA GLN A 478 -0.14 -2.17 -14.28
C GLN A 478 -1.43 -2.32 -15.11
N ASN A 479 -2.10 -1.19 -15.42
CA ASN A 479 -3.46 -1.19 -15.97
C ASN A 479 -3.52 -0.94 -17.47
N VAL A 480 -2.56 -0.20 -18.03
CA VAL A 480 -2.52 0.24 -19.42
C VAL A 480 -1.35 -0.39 -20.17
N TYR A 481 -0.12 -0.26 -19.66
CA TYR A 481 1.10 -0.70 -20.35
C TYR A 481 1.66 -2.02 -19.81
N ARG A 482 0.84 -3.08 -19.82
CA ARG A 482 1.21 -4.38 -19.23
C ARG A 482 1.96 -5.29 -20.22
N ILE A 483 2.97 -4.76 -20.89
CA ILE A 483 3.84 -5.50 -21.82
C ILE A 483 5.02 -6.15 -21.07
N PHE A 484 5.48 -5.50 -20.00
CA PHE A 484 6.53 -6.00 -19.09
C PHE A 484 5.97 -6.26 -17.69
N PRO A 485 6.68 -7.03 -16.84
CA PRO A 485 6.36 -7.07 -15.41
C PRO A 485 6.45 -5.66 -14.83
N GLU A 486 5.31 -5.12 -14.41
CA GLU A 486 5.14 -3.71 -14.04
C GLU A 486 6.11 -3.28 -12.92
N ASP A 487 6.35 -4.17 -11.94
CA ASP A 487 7.28 -3.94 -10.84
C ASP A 487 8.73 -3.83 -11.30
N ARG A 488 9.17 -4.66 -12.25
CA ARG A 488 10.54 -4.60 -12.77
C ARG A 488 10.74 -3.38 -13.65
N PHE A 489 9.76 -3.06 -14.49
CA PHE A 489 9.89 -1.95 -15.42
C PHE A 489 9.87 -0.61 -14.69
N HIS A 490 8.97 -0.46 -13.72
CA HIS A 490 8.90 0.74 -12.89
C HIS A 490 10.19 0.99 -12.09
N THR A 491 10.79 -0.06 -11.51
CA THR A 491 12.10 0.06 -10.84
C THR A 491 13.25 0.33 -11.82
N LEU A 492 13.20 -0.22 -13.04
CA LEU A 492 14.20 0.13 -14.06
C LEU A 492 14.18 1.63 -14.37
N ILE A 493 12.99 2.21 -14.54
CA ILE A 493 12.84 3.65 -14.80
C ILE A 493 13.33 4.47 -13.60
N LYS A 494 12.96 4.08 -12.37
CA LYS A 494 13.46 4.73 -11.15
C LYS A 494 14.99 4.73 -11.07
N ASN A 495 15.62 3.59 -11.35
CA ASN A 495 17.08 3.46 -11.32
C ASN A 495 17.75 4.26 -12.45
N ALA A 496 17.09 4.36 -13.60
CA ALA A 496 17.56 5.20 -14.71
C ALA A 496 17.53 6.69 -14.31
N CYS A 497 16.44 7.15 -13.66
CA CYS A 497 16.35 8.52 -13.12
C CYS A 497 17.44 8.78 -12.07
N ALA A 498 17.71 7.82 -11.17
CA ALA A 498 18.76 7.99 -10.17
C ALA A 498 20.18 8.06 -10.77
N ALA A 499 20.40 7.46 -11.95
CA ALA A 499 21.70 7.37 -12.60
C ALA A 499 21.96 8.48 -13.64
N HIS A 500 20.91 9.15 -14.14
CA HIS A 500 21.00 10.06 -15.29
C HIS A 500 20.17 11.33 -15.06
N ALA A 501 20.66 12.47 -15.56
CA ALA A 501 20.07 13.78 -15.27
C ALA A 501 19.00 14.24 -16.28
N ASP A 502 19.01 13.72 -17.51
CA ASP A 502 18.17 14.16 -18.62
C ASP A 502 17.37 13.02 -19.26
N ASP A 503 16.29 13.37 -19.97
CA ASP A 503 15.35 12.42 -20.55
C ASP A 503 15.97 11.50 -21.61
N GLU A 504 16.91 11.99 -22.42
CA GLU A 504 17.56 11.19 -23.46
C GLU A 504 18.42 10.08 -22.85
N SER A 505 19.27 10.45 -21.90
CA SER A 505 20.13 9.52 -21.19
C SER A 505 19.31 8.45 -20.46
N ILE A 506 18.22 8.87 -19.79
CA ILE A 506 17.28 7.96 -19.12
C ILE A 506 16.61 7.00 -20.12
N TYR A 507 16.08 7.54 -21.23
CA TYR A 507 15.40 6.78 -22.28
C TYR A 507 16.32 5.71 -22.88
N ARG A 508 17.54 6.08 -23.27
CA ARG A 508 18.53 5.17 -23.85
C ARG A 508 18.95 4.09 -22.86
N TYR A 509 19.13 4.46 -21.58
CA TYR A 509 19.44 3.49 -20.52
C TYR A 509 18.31 2.47 -20.34
N ILE A 510 17.06 2.93 -20.33
CA ILE A 510 15.89 2.05 -20.26
C ILE A 510 15.94 1.03 -21.41
N GLN A 511 16.07 1.50 -22.66
CA GLN A 511 16.12 0.62 -23.84
C GLN A 511 17.24 -0.41 -23.76
N TYR A 512 18.44 0.03 -23.39
CA TYR A 512 19.59 -0.85 -23.21
C TYR A 512 19.32 -1.96 -22.18
N ARG A 513 18.56 -1.66 -21.11
CA ARG A 513 18.29 -2.58 -20.01
C ARG A 513 16.96 -3.35 -20.13
N LEU A 514 16.11 -3.07 -21.12
CA LEU A 514 14.81 -3.74 -21.30
C LEU A 514 14.92 -5.26 -21.32
N ALA A 515 15.95 -5.82 -22.00
CA ALA A 515 16.14 -7.27 -22.05
C ALA A 515 16.33 -7.90 -20.65
N SER A 516 16.90 -7.16 -19.69
CA SER A 516 17.17 -7.67 -18.34
C SER A 516 15.92 -7.83 -17.46
N ILE A 517 14.81 -7.19 -17.83
CA ILE A 517 13.55 -7.27 -17.08
C ILE A 517 12.53 -8.24 -17.69
N LYS A 518 12.72 -8.66 -18.95
CA LYS A 518 11.83 -9.59 -19.66
C LYS A 518 12.05 -11.04 -19.18
N PRO A 519 11.08 -11.67 -18.49
CA PRO A 519 11.14 -13.10 -18.24
C PRO A 519 10.95 -13.89 -19.56
N PRO A 520 11.38 -15.16 -19.63
CA PRO A 520 11.09 -16.01 -20.79
C PRO A 520 9.59 -16.04 -21.08
N LEU A 521 9.22 -16.01 -22.36
CA LEU A 521 7.83 -16.02 -22.82
C LEU A 521 6.98 -14.82 -22.33
N SER A 522 7.59 -13.65 -22.07
CA SER A 522 6.87 -12.45 -21.63
C SER A 522 5.72 -12.07 -22.56
N GLU A 523 5.88 -12.25 -23.87
CA GLU A 523 4.82 -12.00 -24.85
C GLU A 523 3.56 -12.82 -24.57
N LEU A 524 3.71 -14.10 -24.20
CA LEU A 524 2.59 -15.01 -23.91
C LEU A 524 1.89 -14.66 -22.58
N PHE A 525 2.65 -14.26 -21.57
CA PHE A 525 2.13 -14.07 -20.21
C PHE A 525 1.72 -12.63 -19.87
N TYR A 526 2.21 -11.64 -20.60
CA TYR A 526 1.97 -10.22 -20.34
C TYR A 526 1.33 -9.52 -21.54
N ALA A 527 2.03 -9.44 -22.68
CA ALA A 527 1.59 -8.65 -23.83
C ALA A 527 0.25 -9.15 -24.41
N LEU A 528 0.11 -10.45 -24.67
CA LEU A 528 -1.13 -11.02 -25.24
C LEU A 528 -2.36 -10.86 -24.31
N PRO A 529 -2.30 -11.22 -23.01
CA PRO A 529 -3.39 -10.93 -22.09
C PRO A 529 -3.71 -9.44 -21.95
N SER A 530 -2.69 -8.57 -21.96
CA SER A 530 -2.86 -7.11 -21.89
C SER A 530 -3.65 -6.60 -23.09
N LEU A 531 -3.22 -6.99 -24.31
CA LEU A 531 -3.88 -6.63 -25.54
C LEU A 531 -5.33 -7.15 -25.59
N ALA A 532 -5.56 -8.39 -25.18
CA ALA A 532 -6.90 -8.96 -25.11
C ALA A 532 -7.82 -8.19 -24.15
N LYS A 533 -7.31 -7.82 -22.96
CA LYS A 533 -8.03 -7.00 -21.98
C LYS A 533 -8.33 -5.61 -22.53
N GLN A 534 -7.35 -4.96 -23.16
CA GLN A 534 -7.51 -3.64 -23.77
C GLN A 534 -8.59 -3.67 -24.87
N LYS A 535 -8.53 -4.64 -25.79
CA LYS A 535 -9.54 -4.78 -26.84
C LYS A 535 -10.94 -5.02 -26.29
N ALA A 536 -11.07 -5.85 -25.24
CA ALA A 536 -12.35 -6.14 -24.61
C ALA A 536 -12.95 -4.90 -23.92
N GLU A 537 -12.12 -4.13 -23.19
CA GLU A 537 -12.56 -2.92 -22.50
C GLU A 537 -12.94 -1.81 -23.48
N MET A 538 -12.11 -1.58 -24.51
CA MET A 538 -12.42 -0.62 -25.57
C MET A 538 -13.71 -0.97 -26.30
N ALA A 539 -13.91 -2.26 -26.64
CA ALA A 539 -15.16 -2.70 -27.27
C ALA A 539 -16.37 -2.50 -26.34
N ARG A 540 -16.23 -2.79 -25.04
CA ARG A 540 -17.29 -2.57 -24.04
C ARG A 540 -17.71 -1.10 -23.98
N GLN A 541 -16.76 -0.19 -23.81
CA GLN A 541 -17.01 1.26 -23.74
C GLN A 541 -17.58 1.80 -25.06
N THR A 542 -17.05 1.33 -26.20
CA THR A 542 -17.55 1.70 -27.53
C THR A 542 -19.01 1.30 -27.71
N LEU A 543 -19.39 0.08 -27.32
CA LEU A 543 -20.77 -0.40 -27.39
C LEU A 543 -21.71 0.38 -26.46
N GLU A 544 -21.22 0.80 -25.30
CA GLU A 544 -21.95 1.66 -24.36
C GLU A 544 -22.23 3.05 -24.95
N LEU A 545 -21.26 3.64 -25.65
CA LEU A 545 -21.41 4.91 -26.36
C LEU A 545 -22.33 4.80 -27.58
N LEU A 546 -22.27 3.70 -28.33
CA LEU A 546 -23.15 3.43 -29.48
C LEU A 546 -24.61 3.18 -29.08
N GLY A 547 -24.92 3.00 -27.80
CA GLY A 547 -26.28 2.80 -27.29
C GLY A 547 -26.89 1.51 -27.83
N GLU A 548 -28.03 1.61 -28.54
CA GLU A 548 -28.74 0.47 -29.14
C GLU A 548 -28.31 0.16 -30.58
N ARG A 549 -27.43 0.97 -31.19
CA ARG A 549 -26.98 0.74 -32.57
C ARG A 549 -26.17 -0.55 -32.67
N ARG A 550 -26.69 -1.52 -33.42
CA ARG A 550 -26.04 -2.83 -33.64
C ARG A 550 -25.83 -3.17 -35.12
N ASP A 551 -26.59 -2.55 -36.03
CA ASP A 551 -26.37 -2.61 -37.47
C ASP A 551 -25.67 -1.31 -37.89
N ILE A 552 -24.50 -1.43 -38.49
CA ILE A 552 -23.61 -0.32 -38.85
C ILE A 552 -23.27 -0.48 -40.33
N ASP A 553 -23.81 0.39 -41.17
CA ASP A 553 -23.47 0.46 -42.58
C ASP A 553 -22.28 1.41 -42.76
N GLY A 554 -21.08 0.83 -42.83
CA GLY A 554 -19.82 1.52 -42.98
C GLY A 554 -19.14 1.86 -41.65
N TYR A 555 -17.90 1.42 -41.50
CA TYR A 555 -17.06 1.61 -40.32
C TYR A 555 -15.63 1.99 -40.71
N VAL A 556 -15.10 3.02 -40.06
CA VAL A 556 -13.71 3.46 -40.22
C VAL A 556 -12.99 3.45 -38.88
N GLU A 557 -11.86 2.74 -38.83
CA GLU A 557 -10.96 2.76 -37.68
C GLU A 557 -9.73 3.60 -38.00
N ILE A 558 -9.50 4.65 -37.21
CA ILE A 558 -8.34 5.54 -37.33
C ILE A 558 -7.31 5.15 -36.26
N GLY A 559 -6.08 4.93 -36.72
CA GLY A 559 -4.89 4.68 -35.91
C GLY A 559 -4.51 3.21 -35.71
N SER A 560 -5.13 2.29 -36.45
CA SER A 560 -4.76 0.88 -36.36
C SER A 560 -5.17 0.10 -37.60
N THR A 561 -4.57 -1.08 -37.80
CA THR A 561 -4.88 -2.01 -38.91
C THR A 561 -6.10 -2.91 -38.63
N GLY A 562 -7.03 -2.45 -37.77
CA GLY A 562 -8.24 -3.18 -37.35
C GLY A 562 -8.11 -3.90 -36.01
N ARG A 563 -7.29 -3.37 -35.09
CA ARG A 563 -7.04 -3.87 -33.74
C ARG A 563 -8.33 -4.07 -32.95
N TYR A 564 -9.28 -3.14 -33.05
CA TYR A 564 -10.53 -3.17 -32.28
C TYR A 564 -11.72 -3.69 -33.10
N ALA A 565 -11.71 -3.43 -34.40
CA ALA A 565 -12.69 -3.91 -35.37
C ALA A 565 -12.98 -5.41 -35.25
N SER A 566 -11.95 -6.24 -35.01
CA SER A 566 -12.10 -7.69 -34.91
C SER A 566 -12.87 -8.17 -33.68
N VAL A 567 -12.92 -7.37 -32.62
CA VAL A 567 -13.75 -7.63 -31.43
C VAL A 567 -15.14 -7.01 -31.60
N LEU A 568 -15.20 -5.81 -32.16
CA LEU A 568 -16.47 -5.11 -32.43
C LEU A 568 -17.38 -5.90 -33.38
N LYS A 569 -16.83 -6.51 -34.45
CA LYS A 569 -17.60 -7.35 -35.39
C LYS A 569 -18.26 -8.59 -34.76
N LYS A 570 -17.85 -8.98 -33.54
CA LYS A 570 -18.49 -10.07 -32.79
C LYS A 570 -19.80 -9.62 -32.11
N ARG A 571 -20.01 -8.31 -32.01
CA ARG A 571 -21.15 -7.68 -31.30
C ARG A 571 -21.94 -6.71 -32.21
N LEU A 572 -21.34 -6.23 -33.29
CA LEU A 572 -21.92 -5.36 -34.30
C LEU A 572 -22.01 -6.09 -35.64
N ARG A 573 -23.09 -5.82 -36.38
CA ARG A 573 -23.22 -6.19 -37.80
C ARG A 573 -22.60 -5.06 -38.62
N LEU A 574 -21.36 -5.25 -39.06
CA LEU A 574 -20.65 -4.29 -39.91
C LEU A 574 -20.89 -4.64 -41.39
N ARG A 575 -21.43 -3.69 -42.16
CA ARG A 575 -21.70 -3.81 -43.61
C ARG A 575 -21.11 -2.60 -44.34
N GLY A 576 -21.19 -2.58 -45.68
CA GLY A 576 -20.78 -1.43 -46.48
C GLY A 576 -19.29 -1.11 -46.40
N THR A 577 -18.96 0.18 -46.37
CA THR A 577 -17.59 0.71 -46.41
C THR A 577 -16.81 0.37 -45.16
N LEU A 578 -15.83 -0.53 -45.25
CA LEU A 578 -14.95 -0.87 -44.14
C LEU A 578 -13.53 -0.38 -44.46
N ALA A 579 -13.02 0.59 -43.69
CA ALA A 579 -11.68 1.14 -43.92
C ALA A 579 -10.84 1.25 -42.64
N MET A 580 -9.53 1.04 -42.78
CA MET A 580 -8.55 1.14 -41.71
C MET A 580 -7.54 2.22 -42.08
N VAL A 581 -7.55 3.34 -41.35
CA VAL A 581 -6.68 4.50 -41.57
C VAL A 581 -5.49 4.38 -40.62
N SER A 582 -4.28 4.14 -41.14
CA SER A 582 -3.07 3.94 -40.32
C SER A 582 -1.79 4.35 -41.04
N ASP A 583 -0.74 4.67 -40.28
CA ASP A 583 0.58 5.02 -40.84
C ASP A 583 1.27 3.85 -41.55
N VAL A 584 1.05 2.63 -41.04
CA VAL A 584 1.65 1.41 -41.58
C VAL A 584 0.56 0.56 -42.22
N ALA A 585 0.83 0.07 -43.43
CA ALA A 585 -0.04 -0.86 -44.14
C ALA A 585 -0.11 -2.23 -43.42
N PRO A 586 -1.26 -2.92 -43.44
CA PRO A 586 -1.38 -4.25 -42.85
C PRO A 586 -0.44 -5.25 -43.53
N THR A 587 0.30 -6.00 -42.72
CA THR A 587 1.23 -7.04 -43.14
C THR A 587 0.73 -8.43 -42.75
N ARG A 588 1.48 -9.47 -43.15
CA ARG A 588 1.30 -10.85 -42.67
C ARG A 588 2.28 -11.20 -41.55
N SER A 589 2.89 -10.20 -40.90
CA SER A 589 3.75 -10.46 -39.75
C SER A 589 2.91 -11.05 -38.60
N PRO A 590 3.48 -11.96 -37.79
CA PRO A 590 2.76 -12.53 -36.65
C PRO A 590 2.24 -11.48 -35.66
N VAL A 591 3.00 -10.40 -35.44
CA VAL A 591 2.61 -9.29 -34.55
C VAL A 591 1.35 -8.60 -35.07
N ASP A 592 1.34 -8.20 -36.35
CA ASP A 592 0.19 -7.53 -36.96
C ASP A 592 -1.05 -8.44 -37.07
N ILE A 593 -0.87 -9.74 -37.31
CA ILE A 593 -1.96 -10.72 -37.28
C ILE A 593 -2.60 -10.80 -35.90
N VAL A 594 -1.81 -10.78 -34.84
CA VAL A 594 -2.30 -10.84 -33.46
C VAL A 594 -2.93 -9.51 -33.04
N GLU A 595 -2.32 -8.38 -33.40
CA GLU A 595 -2.89 -7.06 -33.19
C GLU A 595 -4.24 -6.92 -33.89
N ARG A 596 -4.35 -7.31 -35.16
CA ARG A 596 -5.62 -7.29 -35.90
C ARG A 596 -6.59 -8.37 -35.43
N GLY A 597 -6.10 -9.50 -34.93
CA GLY A 597 -6.92 -10.64 -34.46
C GLY A 597 -7.46 -11.54 -35.58
N GLN A 598 -6.92 -11.44 -36.79
CA GLN A 598 -7.24 -12.30 -37.93
C GLN A 598 -6.12 -12.30 -38.98
N LEU A 599 -6.03 -13.38 -39.77
CA LEU A 599 -4.99 -13.55 -40.80
C LEU A 599 -5.10 -12.49 -41.90
N ALA A 600 -6.27 -12.37 -42.53
CA ALA A 600 -6.50 -11.43 -43.63
C ALA A 600 -6.61 -9.97 -43.13
N PRO A 601 -6.12 -8.98 -43.90
CA PRO A 601 -6.45 -7.58 -43.68
C PRO A 601 -7.96 -7.34 -43.60
N LEU A 602 -8.38 -6.35 -42.83
CA LEU A 602 -9.79 -6.02 -42.65
C LEU A 602 -10.13 -4.75 -43.44
N GLY A 603 -11.03 -4.87 -44.41
CA GLY A 603 -11.46 -3.72 -45.22
C GLY A 603 -10.33 -3.13 -46.08
N THR A 604 -10.54 -1.91 -46.54
CA THR A 604 -9.57 -1.15 -47.35
C THR A 604 -8.60 -0.41 -46.44
N TRP A 605 -7.29 -0.54 -46.71
CA TRP A 605 -6.29 0.27 -46.03
C TRP A 605 -6.20 1.66 -46.66
N VAL A 606 -6.16 2.69 -45.82
CA VAL A 606 -5.98 4.09 -46.19
C VAL A 606 -4.78 4.63 -45.41
N PRO A 607 -3.79 5.27 -46.06
CA PRO A 607 -2.68 5.87 -45.33
C PRO A 607 -3.18 7.03 -44.45
N LEU A 608 -2.71 7.10 -43.20
CA LEU A 608 -3.01 8.23 -42.32
C LEU A 608 -2.30 9.52 -42.77
N ASP A 609 -1.15 9.39 -43.44
CA ASP A 609 -0.42 10.47 -44.12
C ASP A 609 -0.27 11.74 -43.27
N ASN A 610 0.27 11.58 -42.05
CA ASN A 610 0.42 12.66 -41.07
C ASN A 610 -0.88 13.45 -40.83
N TYR A 611 -2.00 12.74 -40.76
CA TYR A 611 -3.34 13.30 -40.58
C TYR A 611 -3.77 14.27 -41.70
N ALA A 612 -3.30 14.06 -42.93
CA ALA A 612 -3.86 14.74 -44.09
C ALA A 612 -5.36 14.43 -44.24
N PRO A 613 -6.18 15.36 -44.77
CA PRO A 613 -7.60 15.11 -45.02
C PRO A 613 -7.82 13.82 -45.83
N ILE A 614 -8.71 12.95 -45.35
CA ILE A 614 -9.05 11.71 -46.03
C ILE A 614 -9.70 12.06 -47.38
N GLY A 615 -9.10 11.61 -48.48
CA GLY A 615 -9.56 11.87 -49.85
C GLY A 615 -10.88 11.18 -50.20
N ALA A 616 -11.65 11.78 -51.11
CA ALA A 616 -12.92 11.23 -51.59
C ALA A 616 -12.76 9.98 -52.47
N ASP A 617 -11.60 9.86 -53.12
CA ASP A 617 -11.15 8.67 -53.85
C ASP A 617 -10.92 7.46 -52.92
N ARG A 618 -10.65 7.71 -51.64
CA ARG A 618 -10.38 6.66 -50.63
C ARG A 618 -11.62 6.27 -49.85
N ILE A 619 -12.34 7.25 -49.35
CA ILE A 619 -13.58 7.05 -48.60
C ILE A 619 -14.64 8.04 -49.13
N PRO A 620 -15.75 7.55 -49.72
CA PRO A 620 -16.79 8.42 -50.26
C PRO A 620 -17.50 9.23 -49.17
N ASP A 621 -18.05 10.38 -49.55
CA ASP A 621 -18.90 11.22 -48.72
C ASP A 621 -20.10 10.41 -48.19
N GLU A 622 -20.48 10.66 -46.94
CA GLU A 622 -21.69 10.09 -46.32
C GLU A 622 -21.83 8.57 -46.49
N SER A 623 -20.71 7.86 -46.39
CA SER A 623 -20.63 6.42 -46.65
C SER A 623 -20.46 5.57 -45.39
N VAL A 624 -20.32 6.20 -44.22
CA VAL A 624 -20.05 5.49 -42.96
C VAL A 624 -20.96 5.96 -41.83
N ASP A 625 -21.50 4.99 -41.07
CA ASP A 625 -22.31 5.26 -39.89
C ASP A 625 -21.47 5.46 -38.62
N PHE A 626 -20.24 4.93 -38.61
CA PHE A 626 -19.38 4.92 -37.44
C PHE A 626 -17.91 5.14 -37.79
N VAL A 627 -17.27 6.11 -37.13
CA VAL A 627 -15.82 6.31 -37.14
C VAL A 627 -15.29 6.21 -35.72
N SER A 628 -14.19 5.50 -35.51
CA SER A 628 -13.46 5.50 -34.25
C SER A 628 -12.03 6.01 -34.43
N CYS A 629 -11.60 6.94 -33.57
CA CYS A 629 -10.20 7.36 -33.44
C CYS A 629 -9.72 7.03 -32.03
N TYR A 630 -8.93 5.97 -31.89
CA TYR A 630 -8.43 5.52 -30.57
C TYR A 630 -7.00 5.93 -30.25
N ILE A 631 -6.30 6.53 -31.22
CA ILE A 631 -4.94 7.05 -31.05
C ILE A 631 -4.91 8.49 -30.52
N GLY A 632 -6.05 9.20 -30.55
CA GLY A 632 -6.15 10.60 -30.09
C GLY A 632 -5.85 11.63 -31.17
N LEU A 633 -6.39 12.83 -30.99
CA LEU A 633 -6.16 13.98 -31.87
C LEU A 633 -4.99 14.85 -31.38
N HIS A 634 -4.49 14.61 -30.16
CA HIS A 634 -3.31 15.32 -29.64
C HIS A 634 -2.02 15.08 -30.45
N HIS A 635 -1.98 14.07 -31.32
CA HIS A 635 -0.87 13.85 -32.24
C HIS A 635 -0.87 14.76 -33.48
N ILE A 636 -1.92 15.55 -33.68
CA ILE A 636 -2.10 16.36 -34.90
C ILE A 636 -1.56 17.76 -34.68
N GLU A 637 -0.76 18.26 -35.63
CA GLU A 637 -0.36 19.67 -35.65
C GLU A 637 -1.62 20.58 -35.65
N PRO A 638 -1.66 21.68 -34.87
CA PRO A 638 -2.84 22.53 -34.77
C PRO A 638 -3.42 23.01 -36.11
N ARG A 639 -2.57 23.19 -37.13
CA ARG A 639 -3.00 23.60 -38.49
C ARG A 639 -3.65 22.48 -39.30
N GLY A 640 -3.27 21.22 -39.07
CA GLY A 640 -3.81 20.05 -39.76
C GLY A 640 -5.11 19.52 -39.15
N LEU A 641 -5.40 19.88 -37.89
CA LEU A 641 -6.53 19.35 -37.14
C LEU A 641 -7.89 19.63 -37.79
N GLU A 642 -8.21 20.90 -38.08
CA GLU A 642 -9.51 21.24 -38.66
C GLU A 642 -9.74 20.59 -40.03
N PRO A 643 -8.80 20.65 -41.00
CA PRO A 643 -8.93 19.93 -42.27
C PRO A 643 -9.17 18.42 -42.09
N PHE A 644 -8.43 17.78 -41.19
CA PHE A 644 -8.58 16.36 -40.92
C PHE A 644 -9.96 16.02 -40.36
N VAL A 645 -10.41 16.73 -39.33
CA VAL A 645 -11.72 16.49 -38.73
C VAL A 645 -12.86 16.82 -39.71
N ARG A 646 -12.72 17.86 -40.55
CA ARG A 646 -13.68 18.12 -41.64
C ARG A 646 -13.79 16.94 -42.60
N SER A 647 -12.69 16.25 -42.88
CA SER A 647 -12.71 15.02 -43.69
C SER A 647 -13.43 13.86 -42.99
N ILE A 648 -13.31 13.73 -41.65
CA ILE A 648 -14.09 12.77 -40.87
C ILE A 648 -15.58 13.12 -40.94
N ARG A 649 -15.93 14.39 -40.74
CA ARG A 649 -17.32 14.85 -40.84
C ARG A 649 -17.90 14.56 -42.24
N ARG A 650 -17.13 14.78 -43.30
CA ARG A 650 -17.54 14.50 -44.70
C ARG A 650 -17.98 13.04 -44.90
N ILE A 651 -17.19 12.08 -44.39
CA ILE A 651 -17.46 10.66 -44.62
C ILE A 651 -18.59 10.10 -43.73
N VAL A 652 -18.76 10.62 -42.50
CA VAL A 652 -19.80 10.18 -41.56
C VAL A 652 -21.19 10.61 -42.05
N ARG A 653 -22.21 9.77 -42.05
CA ARG A 653 -23.59 10.18 -42.41
C ARG A 653 -24.20 11.15 -41.39
N PRO A 654 -25.16 12.01 -41.77
CA PRO A 654 -25.99 12.72 -40.79
C PRO A 654 -26.60 11.75 -39.77
N GLY A 655 -26.45 12.03 -38.47
CA GLY A 655 -26.85 11.10 -37.41
C GLY A 655 -25.91 9.92 -37.16
N GLY A 656 -24.81 9.79 -37.92
CA GLY A 656 -23.71 8.87 -37.68
C GLY A 656 -22.82 9.30 -36.52
N VAL A 657 -22.02 8.37 -35.99
CA VAL A 657 -21.28 8.54 -34.73
C VAL A 657 -19.77 8.60 -34.98
N PHE A 658 -19.10 9.55 -34.34
CA PHE A 658 -17.65 9.61 -34.21
C PHE A 658 -17.26 9.37 -32.74
N ILE A 659 -16.52 8.29 -32.47
CA ILE A 659 -15.97 8.00 -31.15
C ILE A 659 -14.49 8.38 -31.13
N LEU A 660 -14.14 9.23 -30.17
CA LEU A 660 -12.77 9.71 -29.96
C LEU A 660 -12.27 9.24 -28.60
N ARG A 661 -11.04 8.74 -28.56
CA ARG A 661 -10.28 8.53 -27.34
C ARG A 661 -9.22 9.60 -27.20
N ASP A 662 -9.19 10.33 -26.10
CA ASP A 662 -8.11 11.29 -25.82
C ASP A 662 -7.91 11.53 -24.31
N HIS A 663 -6.79 12.14 -23.93
CA HIS A 663 -6.47 12.51 -22.55
C HIS A 663 -7.16 13.82 -22.15
N ASP A 664 -7.82 13.85 -20.99
CA ASP A 664 -8.44 15.06 -20.43
C ASP A 664 -7.43 15.89 -19.63
N VAL A 665 -6.50 16.53 -20.34
CA VAL A 665 -5.37 17.23 -19.72
C VAL A 665 -5.77 18.63 -19.27
N LYS A 666 -6.00 18.77 -17.95
CA LYS A 666 -6.41 20.03 -17.30
C LYS A 666 -5.30 20.77 -16.57
N THR A 667 -4.18 20.11 -16.29
CA THR A 667 -3.07 20.68 -15.52
C THR A 667 -1.73 20.37 -16.17
N LYS A 668 -0.70 21.17 -15.87
CA LYS A 668 0.66 20.98 -16.39
C LYS A 668 1.28 19.67 -15.91
N GLU A 669 0.96 19.24 -14.69
CA GLU A 669 1.45 17.98 -14.14
C GLU A 669 0.85 16.79 -14.89
N MET A 670 -0.44 16.85 -15.24
CA MET A 670 -1.06 15.81 -16.06
C MET A 670 -0.46 15.79 -17.48
N ASP A 671 -0.22 16.95 -18.07
CA ASP A 671 0.45 17.09 -19.36
C ASP A 671 1.84 16.40 -19.36
N THR A 672 2.64 16.68 -18.33
CA THR A 672 3.94 16.02 -18.14
C THR A 672 3.80 14.50 -17.92
N PHE A 673 2.79 14.07 -17.15
CA PHE A 673 2.53 12.66 -16.88
C PHE A 673 2.18 11.88 -18.15
N VAL A 674 1.24 12.38 -18.96
CA VAL A 674 0.83 11.71 -20.19
C VAL A 674 1.91 11.80 -21.27
N SER A 675 2.67 12.90 -21.33
CA SER A 675 3.84 12.97 -22.21
C SER A 675 4.88 11.91 -21.84
N LEU A 676 5.20 11.75 -20.55
CA LEU A 676 6.09 10.68 -20.10
C LEU A 676 5.52 9.29 -20.42
N ALA A 677 4.20 9.10 -20.32
CA ALA A 677 3.57 7.83 -20.66
C ALA A 677 3.83 7.44 -22.12
N HIS A 678 3.76 8.40 -23.05
CA HIS A 678 4.14 8.21 -24.46
C HIS A 678 5.64 7.94 -24.61
N THR A 679 6.49 8.73 -23.94
CA THR A 679 7.95 8.52 -23.93
C THR A 679 8.31 7.09 -23.49
N VAL A 680 7.74 6.60 -22.39
CA VAL A 680 8.00 5.25 -21.89
C VAL A 680 7.40 4.16 -22.79
N PHE A 681 6.24 4.42 -23.40
CA PHE A 681 5.63 3.52 -24.38
C PHE A 681 6.57 3.28 -25.57
N ASN A 682 7.09 4.36 -26.15
CA ASN A 682 8.05 4.33 -27.25
C ASN A 682 9.36 3.65 -26.86
N ALA A 683 9.87 3.95 -25.65
CA ALA A 683 11.07 3.30 -25.12
C ALA A 683 10.89 1.77 -25.09
N GLY A 684 9.78 1.31 -24.51
CA GLY A 684 9.48 -0.12 -24.38
C GLY A 684 9.25 -0.85 -25.70
N LEU A 685 8.81 -0.15 -26.76
CA LEU A 685 8.69 -0.67 -28.13
C LEU A 685 10.00 -0.61 -28.92
N GLY A 686 11.06 0.01 -28.39
CA GLY A 686 12.35 0.12 -29.08
C GLY A 686 12.40 1.23 -30.14
N VAL A 687 11.48 2.20 -30.09
CA VAL A 687 11.49 3.37 -30.99
C VAL A 687 12.76 4.21 -30.72
N PRO A 688 13.51 4.65 -31.73
CA PRO A 688 14.68 5.52 -31.53
C PRO A 688 14.32 6.80 -30.78
N TRP A 689 15.24 7.31 -29.95
CA TRP A 689 15.04 8.54 -29.19
C TRP A 689 14.70 9.73 -30.11
N GLU A 690 15.36 9.83 -31.24
CA GLU A 690 15.20 10.90 -32.21
C GLU A 690 13.76 10.95 -32.75
N THR A 691 13.18 9.77 -33.02
CA THR A 691 11.78 9.63 -33.44
C THR A 691 10.83 10.00 -32.30
N ASN A 692 11.09 9.52 -31.07
CA ASN A 692 10.28 9.88 -29.90
C ASN A 692 10.28 11.40 -29.65
N ARG A 693 11.45 12.05 -29.74
CA ARG A 693 11.62 13.48 -29.52
C ARG A 693 10.87 14.34 -30.54
N GLN A 694 10.63 13.80 -31.74
CA GLN A 694 9.89 14.47 -32.82
C GLN A 694 8.38 14.21 -32.76
N GLU A 695 7.91 13.31 -31.89
CA GLU A 695 6.49 12.99 -31.75
C GLU A 695 5.71 14.23 -31.27
N LEU A 696 4.69 14.62 -32.03
CA LEU A 696 3.80 15.72 -31.66
C LEU A 696 2.87 15.30 -30.53
N ARG A 697 2.77 16.15 -29.50
CA ARG A 697 1.95 15.94 -28.30
C ARG A 697 1.27 17.25 -27.90
N HIS A 698 0.12 17.51 -28.51
CA HIS A 698 -0.71 18.69 -28.29
C HIS A 698 -1.91 18.33 -27.42
N PHE A 699 -1.65 17.92 -26.18
CA PHE A 699 -2.71 17.58 -25.24
C PHE A 699 -3.59 18.80 -24.92
N ALA A 700 -4.87 18.56 -24.67
CA ALA A 700 -5.81 19.61 -24.31
C ALA A 700 -6.95 19.07 -23.43
N PRO A 701 -7.65 19.93 -22.68
CA PRO A 701 -8.87 19.53 -21.99
C PRO A 701 -9.93 19.02 -22.96
N VAL A 702 -10.78 18.10 -22.50
CA VAL A 702 -11.92 17.58 -23.29
C VAL A 702 -12.86 18.68 -23.78
N ALA A 703 -13.02 19.77 -23.02
CA ALA A 703 -13.81 20.92 -23.43
C ALA A 703 -13.27 21.56 -24.73
N THR A 704 -11.95 21.65 -24.87
CA THR A 704 -11.29 22.17 -26.07
C THR A 704 -11.51 21.25 -27.27
N TRP A 705 -11.40 19.93 -27.09
CA TRP A 705 -11.73 18.97 -28.15
C TRP A 705 -13.17 19.09 -28.59
N THR A 706 -14.09 19.19 -27.63
CA THR A 706 -15.54 19.33 -27.88
C THR A 706 -15.82 20.58 -28.72
N GLN A 707 -15.30 21.74 -28.32
CA GLN A 707 -15.47 23.00 -29.05
C GLN A 707 -15.00 22.91 -30.51
N ARG A 708 -13.84 22.29 -30.75
CA ARG A 708 -13.27 22.13 -32.09
C ARG A 708 -14.11 21.20 -32.98
N LEU A 709 -14.63 20.11 -32.42
CA LEU A 709 -15.48 19.16 -33.14
C LEU A 709 -16.87 19.76 -33.44
N GLU A 710 -17.43 20.53 -32.52
CA GLU A 710 -18.71 21.23 -32.73
C GLU A 710 -18.61 22.28 -33.83
N ALA A 711 -17.49 23.02 -33.90
CA ALA A 711 -17.24 24.01 -34.94
C ALA A 711 -17.25 23.43 -36.37
N VAL A 712 -17.03 22.12 -36.54
CA VAL A 712 -17.06 21.45 -37.85
C VAL A 712 -18.34 20.65 -38.11
N GLY A 713 -19.34 20.75 -37.23
CA GLY A 713 -20.66 20.16 -37.43
C GLY A 713 -20.89 18.81 -36.75
N PHE A 714 -20.14 18.51 -35.69
CA PHE A 714 -20.51 17.46 -34.75
C PHE A 714 -21.31 18.01 -33.57
N ARG A 715 -22.05 17.14 -32.89
CA ARG A 715 -22.73 17.43 -31.62
C ARG A 715 -22.21 16.48 -30.56
N ASP A 716 -21.78 17.00 -29.43
CA ASP A 716 -21.39 16.18 -28.30
C ASP A 716 -22.57 15.40 -27.72
N SER A 717 -22.34 14.11 -27.41
CA SER A 717 -23.33 13.28 -26.71
C SER A 717 -23.40 13.56 -25.21
N GLY A 718 -22.42 14.28 -24.64
CA GLY A 718 -22.27 14.52 -23.21
C GLY A 718 -21.78 13.30 -22.41
N LYS A 719 -21.65 12.13 -23.04
CA LYS A 719 -21.14 10.91 -22.40
C LYS A 719 -19.62 10.92 -22.36
N ARG A 720 -19.06 10.56 -21.21
CA ARG A 720 -17.62 10.46 -20.95
C ARG A 720 -17.35 9.14 -20.25
N LEU A 721 -16.56 8.25 -20.86
CA LEU A 721 -16.19 6.98 -20.25
C LEU A 721 -14.69 6.96 -19.94
N LEU A 722 -14.34 6.99 -18.65
CA LEU A 722 -12.97 6.77 -18.20
C LEU A 722 -12.70 5.27 -18.06
N GLN A 723 -11.47 4.87 -18.35
CA GLN A 723 -11.01 3.52 -18.03
C GLN A 723 -10.76 3.42 -16.51
N ALA A 724 -11.38 2.42 -15.85
CA ALA A 724 -11.22 2.24 -14.40
C ALA A 724 -9.74 2.03 -14.02
N HIS A 725 -9.28 2.75 -12.99
CA HIS A 725 -7.91 2.74 -12.47
C HIS A 725 -6.82 3.17 -13.46
N ASP A 726 -7.20 3.82 -14.57
CA ASP A 726 -6.27 4.50 -15.45
C ASP A 726 -5.97 5.91 -14.89
N PRO A 727 -4.73 6.21 -14.48
CA PRO A 727 -4.37 7.51 -13.93
C PRO A 727 -4.08 8.57 -14.99
N SER A 728 -4.15 8.24 -16.28
CA SER A 728 -3.84 9.14 -17.39
C SER A 728 -5.03 9.98 -17.86
N ASP A 729 -6.17 9.93 -17.15
CA ASP A 729 -7.42 10.59 -17.53
C ASP A 729 -7.80 10.37 -19.00
N ASN A 730 -7.62 9.13 -19.47
CA ASN A 730 -7.91 8.76 -20.85
C ASN A 730 -9.41 8.51 -21.02
N VAL A 731 -10.09 9.37 -21.77
CA VAL A 731 -11.54 9.44 -21.89
C VAL A 731 -12.00 8.98 -23.27
N LEU A 732 -13.04 8.14 -23.29
CA LEU A 732 -13.80 7.83 -24.48
C LEU A 732 -15.00 8.79 -24.62
N LEU A 733 -15.08 9.43 -25.78
CA LEU A 733 -16.00 10.51 -26.15
C LEU A 733 -16.83 10.06 -27.35
N ALA A 734 -18.10 10.46 -27.42
CA ALA A 734 -18.94 10.21 -28.59
C ALA A 734 -19.58 11.51 -29.08
N TYR A 735 -19.53 11.68 -30.40
CA TYR A 735 -20.06 12.81 -31.13
C TYR A 735 -20.99 12.30 -32.23
N THR A 736 -22.06 13.03 -32.51
CA THR A 736 -23.00 12.71 -33.60
C THR A 736 -22.88 13.78 -34.68
N ARG A 737 -22.80 13.39 -35.95
CA ARG A 737 -22.82 14.38 -37.04
C ARG A 737 -24.21 15.01 -37.13
N ILE A 738 -24.25 16.35 -37.19
CA ILE A 738 -25.47 17.15 -37.40
C ILE A 738 -25.87 17.15 -38.87
#